data_AF-A0AAN9PQX2-F1
#
_entry.id   AF-A0AAN9PQX2-F1
#
_cell.length_a   1.000
_cell.length_b   1.000
_cell.length_c   1.000
_cell.angle_alpha   90.00
_cell.angle_beta   90.00
_cell.angle_gamma   90.00
#
_symmetry.space_group_name_H-M   'P 1'
#
loop_
_entity.id
_entity.type
_entity.pdbx_description
1 polymer ?
#
loop_
_entity_poly.entity_id
_entity_poly.type
_entity_poly.pdbx_seq_one_letter_code
_entity_poly.pdbx_strand_id
1 'polypeptide(L)'
;MERYIGHFWRETIFFADFVAKQKGAFNSGQLRAMGPVMKQQLLVLCFSALLILNYASALVSDGRTLLSLLRHWTFVPPSIDSSWVASNSTPCSWIGVQCSHAYNVISLNLTSNGISGQLGPEIGQLHYLKSLVLLSNSFSGKIPSQLGNCSQLEHLDLSKNSFSGEIPNELGMLSELRDLDMSFNRLTGEIPVSIWRVQSLQHVIVHNNSLFGELPLEMTELKHLRNISLFDNQFSGVIPRGLGINSSLVKLDVMNNRFTGNIPPNLCYGKKLSVLHMGFNQLQGGISYDIGKCPSLSRLVLKKNNLTGSLPDFESNLNLTYVDISHNKISGAIPPSLANCTNLMEIHLSMNKFTGLIPSELGKLWHLLVLDLAHNNLEGPLPSHLSNCISMDRFDVGFNVLNGSFPASLRSWTRLTTLILEENHFTGGIPHVLSEFNNLLELKIGGNLFTGEIPKSMGALHNLLYGMNLSANRLSGKIPLEIGMLIKLQSLDVSLNNLTGSIDVLDELPSLLEVNISYNSFIGPVPKKLMKFLNSSPSSFAGNSHVCVSCSYVDGLTCINNSYLKPCVYKFINRRSISKVVIVMIEVGSSILVSVMLVVVVHMNLRKRSKQEVNASVDGEEVRTQTGKHMSSLIKQVMKVTNDLNDQYIVAGGAHGIIYRVQLSSDQVLAAKKIEFSSNRGKSPHKLKEIMHREIEIVEMINHPNMARHIDYWCGNDYGVILSQYMENGSLHDVLHDNRSPPPSLMWDVRFKIAVGVAKGLEYLHYDFLPPIVHRDIKPRNILLGFDMQPLINDFGTALRRKQHEHSSVNETTQRLSTHIAGTIGYIAPENAYSIVASRMSDVYSYGVVLLELLTRKEALDVSFMEDETNLVRWVRSVYREPQNIKEIADSSLAFELSQSVIILRQVTAVLDLALRCTERDPRKRPTMRKVTWFYQKPIFLKSRYDDVNGNKTTADETLLVKLRDFPNITPKAPIGSDLVPNPTVSTLVSKKEVSNFWQRANSVEDENNKHEPNAAWKVPPKGWVKVNTHGCVNEYGHAVCGGVIRGDCGEWLVGFTKSLELCPEVVAEIWGIYHGLLKAWDLQFQRVIIETDSVTAVQLLLHEPANKRNKLLSYAYPIALCRELIQRGWVIKVQYILREGNLCADWLANCGLGPNIRSVIHQEPPRGLADFLYQDICGEA
;
A
#
# COMPACT_ATOMS: atom_id res chain seq x y z
N MET A 1 24.93 -24.23 44.53
CA MET A 1 24.06 -24.08 45.72
C MET A 1 22.83 -24.99 45.70
N GLU A 2 22.19 -25.26 44.54
CA GLU A 2 21.02 -26.17 44.47
C GLU A 2 21.31 -27.62 44.90
N ARG A 3 22.52 -28.15 44.64
CA ARG A 3 22.94 -29.46 45.18
C ARG A 3 23.10 -29.49 46.71
N TYR A 4 23.35 -28.35 47.35
CA TYR A 4 23.45 -28.24 48.82
C TYR A 4 22.09 -28.01 49.47
N ILE A 5 21.19 -27.24 48.82
CA ILE A 5 19.82 -27.01 49.29
C ILE A 5 18.97 -28.28 49.14
N GLY A 6 19.15 -29.05 48.05
CA GLY A 6 18.48 -30.34 47.86
C GLY A 6 18.91 -31.42 48.86
N HIS A 7 20.17 -31.40 49.30
CA HIS A 7 20.67 -32.30 50.35
C HIS A 7 20.13 -31.89 51.73
N PHE A 8 20.09 -30.59 52.01
CA PHE A 8 19.56 -30.05 53.27
C PHE A 8 18.04 -30.30 53.42
N TRP A 9 17.26 -30.12 52.36
CA TRP A 9 15.82 -30.43 52.37
C TRP A 9 15.54 -31.93 52.42
N ARG A 10 16.35 -32.78 51.77
CA ARG A 10 16.25 -34.24 51.94
C ARG A 10 16.52 -34.67 53.37
N GLU A 11 17.54 -34.13 54.02
CA GLU A 11 17.87 -34.42 55.43
C GLU A 11 16.76 -33.91 56.38
N THR A 12 16.20 -32.73 56.11
CA THR A 12 15.14 -32.12 56.95
C THR A 12 13.81 -32.85 56.79
N ILE A 13 13.48 -33.31 55.59
CA ILE A 13 12.28 -34.14 55.32
C ILE A 13 12.49 -35.55 55.87
N PHE A 14 13.69 -36.13 55.79
CA PHE A 14 13.99 -37.43 56.41
C PHE A 14 13.87 -37.36 57.94
N PHE A 15 14.29 -36.24 58.54
CA PHE A 15 14.15 -36.02 59.98
C PHE A 15 12.68 -35.78 60.39
N ALA A 16 11.91 -35.03 59.59
CA ALA A 16 10.48 -34.84 59.80
C ALA A 16 9.67 -36.13 59.60
N ASP A 17 10.04 -36.98 58.63
CA ASP A 17 9.41 -38.29 58.37
C ASP A 17 9.84 -39.34 59.41
N PHE A 18 11.06 -39.25 59.95
CA PHE A 18 11.54 -40.03 61.10
C PHE A 18 10.78 -39.66 62.39
N VAL A 19 10.52 -38.37 62.62
CA VAL A 19 9.70 -37.88 63.74
C VAL A 19 8.22 -38.22 63.54
N ALA A 20 7.71 -38.18 62.31
CA ALA A 20 6.32 -38.53 62.00
C ALA A 20 6.04 -40.04 62.05
N LYS A 21 7.00 -40.89 61.67
CA LYS A 21 6.93 -42.36 61.79
C LYS A 21 7.11 -42.88 63.23
N GLN A 22 7.57 -42.03 64.15
CA GLN A 22 7.64 -42.30 65.60
C GLN A 22 6.37 -41.91 66.37
N LYS A 23 5.24 -41.66 65.68
CA LYS A 23 3.94 -41.31 66.30
C LYS A 23 3.28 -42.40 67.18
N GLY A 24 4.03 -43.44 67.55
CA GLY A 24 3.54 -44.54 68.37
C GLY A 24 4.40 -44.92 69.57
N ALA A 25 5.39 -44.13 70.00
CA ALA A 25 6.17 -44.46 71.20
C ALA A 25 6.96 -43.27 71.80
N PHE A 26 6.28 -42.34 72.47
CA PHE A 26 6.93 -41.53 73.50
C PHE A 26 6.13 -41.60 74.79
N ASN A 27 6.36 -42.66 75.56
CA ASN A 27 5.97 -42.70 76.96
C ASN A 27 6.80 -41.66 77.73
N SER A 28 6.15 -40.99 78.70
CA SER A 28 6.67 -39.93 79.57
C SER A 28 7.97 -40.26 80.35
N GLY A 29 8.47 -41.49 80.25
CA GLY A 29 9.73 -41.95 80.84
C GLY A 29 11.00 -41.52 80.09
N GLN A 30 10.98 -41.34 78.76
CA GLN A 30 12.21 -41.04 77.99
C GLN A 30 12.66 -39.57 78.07
N LEU A 31 11.74 -38.63 78.33
CA LEU A 31 12.06 -37.21 78.54
C LEU A 31 12.74 -36.93 79.90
N ARG A 32 12.70 -37.86 80.87
CA ARG A 32 13.43 -37.74 82.16
C ARG A 32 14.88 -38.23 82.09
N ALA A 33 15.24 -39.06 81.11
CA ALA A 33 16.59 -39.61 80.94
C ALA A 33 17.51 -38.76 80.03
N MET A 34 16.98 -37.76 79.33
CA MET A 34 17.80 -36.81 78.57
C MET A 34 18.52 -35.84 79.51
N GLY A 35 19.86 -35.90 79.51
CA GLY A 35 20.72 -34.95 80.20
C GLY A 35 20.44 -33.50 79.78
N PRO A 36 20.72 -32.51 80.65
CA PRO A 36 20.33 -31.11 80.47
C PRO A 36 20.82 -30.49 79.15
N VAL A 37 21.97 -30.96 78.63
CA VAL A 37 22.56 -30.51 77.37
C VAL A 37 21.70 -30.89 76.15
N MET A 38 21.12 -32.10 76.13
CA MET A 38 20.29 -32.55 75.01
C MET A 38 18.95 -31.81 74.96
N LYS A 39 18.40 -31.45 76.12
CA LYS A 39 17.18 -30.63 76.21
C LYS A 39 17.43 -29.19 75.77
N GLN A 40 18.57 -28.60 76.13
CA GLN A 40 18.98 -27.27 75.64
C GLN A 40 19.19 -27.27 74.12
N GLN A 41 19.85 -28.29 73.57
CA GLN A 41 20.05 -28.40 72.11
C GLN A 41 18.72 -28.53 71.36
N LEU A 42 17.77 -29.31 71.88
CA LEU A 42 16.43 -29.44 71.28
C LEU A 42 15.64 -28.13 71.37
N LEU A 43 15.74 -27.39 72.50
CA LEU A 43 15.08 -26.10 72.67
C LEU A 43 15.67 -25.04 71.74
N VAL A 44 17.00 -25.01 71.56
CA VAL A 44 17.71 -24.12 70.64
C VAL A 44 17.39 -24.46 69.18
N LEU A 45 17.22 -25.76 68.84
CA LEU A 45 16.77 -26.19 67.52
C LEU A 45 15.32 -25.76 67.24
N CYS A 46 14.42 -25.86 68.23
CA CYS A 46 13.05 -25.39 68.09
C CYS A 46 12.97 -23.85 68.01
N PHE A 47 13.76 -23.13 68.81
CA PHE A 47 13.82 -21.66 68.77
C PHE A 47 14.44 -21.15 67.46
N SER A 48 15.49 -21.82 66.97
CA SER A 48 16.09 -21.48 65.68
C SER A 48 15.15 -21.82 64.52
N ALA A 49 14.40 -22.93 64.57
CA ALA A 49 13.36 -23.23 63.59
C ALA A 49 12.20 -22.20 63.61
N LEU A 50 11.77 -21.75 64.79
CA LEU A 50 10.75 -20.70 64.96
C LEU A 50 11.25 -19.31 64.50
N LEU A 51 12.53 -18.99 64.73
CA LEU A 51 13.18 -17.78 64.20
C LEU A 51 13.32 -17.84 62.67
N ILE A 52 13.67 -18.99 62.09
CA ILE A 52 13.74 -19.20 60.63
C ILE A 52 12.34 -19.11 59.99
N LEU A 53 11.30 -19.63 60.66
CA LEU A 53 9.91 -19.48 60.22
C LEU A 53 9.39 -18.04 60.32
N ASN A 54 9.85 -17.25 61.29
CA ASN A 54 9.52 -15.82 61.40
C ASN A 54 10.24 -14.94 60.35
N TYR A 55 11.33 -15.42 59.75
CA TYR A 55 12.06 -14.71 58.68
C TYR A 55 11.74 -15.20 57.26
N ALA A 56 11.02 -16.30 57.10
CA ALA A 56 10.61 -16.82 55.80
C ALA A 56 9.28 -16.18 55.35
N SER A 57 9.31 -14.92 54.90
CA SER A 57 8.15 -14.34 54.21
C SER A 57 7.99 -15.01 52.85
N ALA A 58 6.98 -15.88 52.74
CA ALA A 58 6.69 -16.55 51.47
C ALA A 58 6.02 -15.56 50.51
N LEU A 59 6.49 -15.52 49.26
CA LEU A 59 5.91 -14.70 48.20
C LEU A 59 4.39 -14.96 48.10
N VAL A 60 3.61 -13.88 48.05
CA VAL A 60 2.14 -13.89 47.91
C VAL A 60 1.72 -14.65 46.63
N SER A 61 0.51 -15.22 46.62
CA SER A 61 -0.03 -16.02 45.52
C SER A 61 0.15 -15.37 44.15
N ASP A 62 -0.21 -14.08 44.02
CA ASP A 62 -0.13 -13.35 42.75
C ASP A 62 1.32 -13.27 42.24
N GLY A 63 2.28 -13.10 43.15
CA GLY A 63 3.70 -13.13 42.80
C GLY A 63 4.14 -14.51 42.28
N ARG A 64 3.63 -15.60 42.88
CA ARG A 64 3.90 -16.97 42.39
C ARG A 64 3.25 -17.21 41.04
N THR A 65 2.04 -16.69 40.82
CA THR A 65 1.34 -16.74 39.53
C THR A 65 2.16 -16.03 38.46
N LEU A 66 2.64 -14.80 38.72
CA LEU A 66 3.50 -14.05 37.80
C LEU A 66 4.81 -14.80 37.48
N LEU A 67 5.48 -15.40 38.48
CA LEU A 67 6.65 -16.25 38.23
C LEU A 67 6.33 -17.51 37.41
N SER A 68 5.10 -18.04 37.53
CA SER A 68 4.66 -19.17 36.70
C SER A 68 4.53 -18.77 35.23
N LEU A 69 4.13 -17.53 34.93
CA LEU A 69 4.05 -17.02 33.55
C LEU A 69 5.41 -17.03 32.87
N LEU A 70 6.50 -16.75 33.61
CA LEU A 70 7.87 -16.78 33.08
C LEU A 70 8.24 -18.13 32.44
N ARG A 71 7.61 -19.23 32.88
CA ARG A 71 7.85 -20.58 32.32
C ARG A 71 7.36 -20.72 30.87
N HIS A 72 6.43 -19.87 30.46
CA HIS A 72 5.90 -19.83 29.10
C HIS A 72 6.66 -18.85 28.20
N TRP A 73 7.59 -18.06 28.76
CA TRP A 73 8.33 -17.04 28.02
C TRP A 73 9.65 -17.61 27.51
N THR A 74 9.85 -17.52 26.19
CA THR A 74 11.07 -17.97 25.52
C THR A 74 12.20 -16.95 25.62
N PHE A 75 11.87 -15.67 25.80
CA PHE A 75 12.84 -14.62 26.08
C PHE A 75 12.27 -13.65 27.11
N VAL A 76 13.05 -13.42 28.17
CA VAL A 76 12.76 -12.47 29.24
C VAL A 76 13.92 -11.48 29.29
N PRO A 77 13.67 -10.17 29.19
CA PRO A 77 14.73 -9.17 29.28
C PRO A 77 15.42 -9.19 30.64
N PRO A 78 16.74 -8.94 30.72
CA PRO A 78 17.47 -8.92 31.98
C PRO A 78 16.89 -7.94 33.02
N SER A 79 16.26 -6.85 32.58
CA SER A 79 15.57 -5.89 33.46
C SER A 79 14.40 -6.52 34.21
N ILE A 80 13.61 -7.36 33.54
CA ILE A 80 12.48 -8.08 34.15
C ILE A 80 13.01 -9.24 34.99
N ASP A 81 13.95 -10.02 34.47
CA ASP A 81 14.50 -11.21 35.13
C ASP A 81 15.21 -10.85 36.46
N SER A 82 15.92 -9.72 36.50
CA SER A 82 16.54 -9.21 37.73
C SER A 82 15.55 -8.59 38.73
N SER A 83 14.35 -8.23 38.28
CA SER A 83 13.33 -7.59 39.11
C SER A 83 12.33 -8.59 39.71
N TRP A 84 11.94 -9.63 38.96
CA TRP A 84 10.92 -10.60 39.35
C TRP A 84 11.54 -11.74 40.16
N VAL A 85 11.81 -11.51 41.45
CA VAL A 85 12.58 -12.43 42.29
C VAL A 85 11.70 -13.15 43.33
N ALA A 86 11.82 -14.48 43.39
CA ALA A 86 11.06 -15.33 44.30
C ALA A 86 11.30 -15.07 45.81
N SER A 87 12.37 -14.36 46.16
CA SER A 87 12.71 -14.01 47.55
C SER A 87 11.97 -12.77 48.06
N ASN A 88 11.30 -11.99 47.20
CA ASN A 88 10.47 -10.88 47.65
C ASN A 88 9.22 -11.40 48.40
N SER A 89 8.74 -10.64 49.39
CA SER A 89 7.48 -10.93 50.06
C SER A 89 6.27 -10.62 49.19
N THR A 90 6.36 -9.62 48.30
CA THR A 90 5.29 -9.18 47.40
C THR A 90 5.83 -8.84 46.01
N PRO A 91 5.02 -8.95 44.94
CA PRO A 91 5.44 -8.56 43.59
C PRO A 91 5.31 -7.06 43.31
N CYS A 92 4.93 -6.24 44.30
CA CYS A 92 4.51 -4.86 44.08
C CYS A 92 5.65 -3.89 43.74
N SER A 93 6.89 -4.31 43.95
CA SER A 93 8.09 -3.60 43.51
C SER A 93 8.64 -4.11 42.18
N TRP A 94 7.99 -5.09 41.56
CA TRP A 94 8.45 -5.67 40.30
C TRP A 94 8.15 -4.75 39.14
N ILE A 95 9.08 -4.67 38.19
CA ILE A 95 8.89 -3.86 36.98
C ILE A 95 7.63 -4.30 36.26
N GLY A 96 6.78 -3.31 35.94
CA GLY A 96 5.51 -3.51 35.23
C GLY A 96 4.35 -3.95 36.13
N VAL A 97 4.55 -4.18 37.43
CA VAL A 97 3.50 -4.64 38.35
C VAL A 97 3.03 -3.48 39.24
N GLN A 98 1.71 -3.29 39.33
CA GLN A 98 1.09 -2.41 40.31
C GLN A 98 0.13 -3.22 41.18
N CYS A 99 0.19 -2.98 42.50
CA CYS A 99 -0.69 -3.63 43.46
C CYS A 99 -1.70 -2.65 44.09
N SER A 100 -2.76 -3.22 44.64
CA SER A 100 -3.65 -2.56 45.59
C SER A 100 -2.98 -2.38 46.96
N HIS A 101 -3.65 -1.64 47.86
CA HIS A 101 -3.24 -1.52 49.26
C HIS A 101 -3.21 -2.86 50.02
N ALA A 102 -3.94 -3.87 49.53
CA ALA A 102 -3.94 -5.23 50.08
C ALA A 102 -2.91 -6.15 49.39
N TYR A 103 -1.97 -5.58 48.62
CA TYR A 103 -0.90 -6.28 47.89
C TYR A 103 -1.35 -7.22 46.75
N ASN A 104 -2.64 -7.26 46.41
CA ASN A 104 -3.12 -7.96 45.21
C ASN A 104 -2.72 -7.19 43.95
N VAL A 105 -2.33 -7.90 42.89
CA VAL A 105 -1.94 -7.31 41.60
C VAL A 105 -3.16 -6.75 40.87
N ILE A 106 -3.13 -5.45 40.56
CA ILE A 106 -4.23 -4.74 39.88
C ILE A 106 -3.87 -4.28 38.46
N SER A 107 -2.57 -4.13 38.15
CA SER A 107 -2.13 -3.80 36.79
C SER A 107 -0.83 -4.51 36.46
N LEU A 108 -0.77 -5.07 35.25
CA LEU A 108 0.44 -5.62 34.65
C LEU A 108 0.69 -4.91 33.32
N ASN A 109 1.73 -4.09 33.25
CA ASN A 109 2.14 -3.36 32.05
C ASN A 109 3.58 -3.74 31.68
N LEU A 110 3.72 -4.42 30.55
CA LEU A 110 4.99 -4.91 30.00
C LEU A 110 5.29 -4.32 28.62
N THR A 111 4.77 -3.12 28.32
CA THR A 111 4.91 -2.47 27.01
C THR A 111 6.37 -2.39 26.53
N SER A 112 6.61 -2.77 25.26
CA SER A 112 7.89 -2.59 24.57
C SER A 112 9.12 -3.15 25.29
N ASN A 113 8.96 -4.29 25.98
CA ASN A 113 10.08 -4.95 26.65
C ASN A 113 10.75 -6.03 25.77
N GLY A 114 10.17 -6.37 24.61
CA GLY A 114 10.72 -7.40 23.71
C GLY A 114 10.52 -8.83 24.21
N ILE A 115 9.61 -9.05 25.16
CA ILE A 115 9.31 -10.37 25.73
C ILE A 115 8.79 -11.30 24.62
N SER A 116 9.23 -12.55 24.58
CA SER A 116 8.73 -13.55 23.63
C SER A 116 8.26 -14.82 24.36
N GLY A 117 7.39 -15.60 23.71
CA GLY A 117 6.80 -16.82 24.26
C GLY A 117 5.28 -16.74 24.30
N GLN A 118 4.61 -17.40 25.25
CA GLN A 118 3.16 -17.39 25.40
C GLN A 118 2.74 -16.73 26.72
N LEU A 119 1.52 -16.18 26.80
CA LEU A 119 1.03 -15.55 28.04
C LEU A 119 0.81 -16.58 29.16
N GLY A 120 0.42 -17.81 28.83
CA GLY A 120 0.13 -18.88 29.81
C GLY A 120 -1.26 -18.77 30.46
N PRO A 121 -1.93 -19.90 30.76
CA PRO A 121 -3.27 -19.91 31.37
C PRO A 121 -3.31 -19.38 32.82
N GLU A 122 -2.18 -19.35 33.51
CA GLU A 122 -2.08 -18.93 34.91
C GLU A 122 -2.46 -17.46 35.12
N ILE A 123 -2.47 -16.65 34.05
CA ILE A 123 -2.93 -15.26 34.10
C ILE A 123 -4.33 -15.13 34.70
N GLY A 124 -5.19 -16.14 34.49
CA GLY A 124 -6.55 -16.20 35.04
C GLY A 124 -6.63 -16.34 36.57
N GLN A 125 -5.50 -16.53 37.26
CA GLN A 125 -5.44 -16.57 38.74
C GLN A 125 -5.29 -15.17 39.35
N LEU A 126 -4.97 -14.14 38.54
CA LEU A 126 -4.91 -12.75 38.99
C LEU A 126 -6.33 -12.14 39.05
N HIS A 127 -7.12 -12.56 40.02
CA HIS A 127 -8.55 -12.24 40.13
C HIS A 127 -8.87 -10.75 40.32
N TYR A 128 -7.90 -9.96 40.81
CA TYR A 128 -8.03 -8.52 41.06
C TYR A 128 -7.46 -7.66 39.93
N LEU A 129 -7.01 -8.28 38.84
CA LEU A 129 -6.38 -7.57 37.72
C LEU A 129 -7.41 -6.67 37.02
N LYS A 130 -7.09 -5.38 36.93
CA LYS A 130 -7.88 -4.34 36.25
C LYS A 130 -7.31 -3.91 34.91
N SER A 131 -5.99 -3.98 34.75
CA SER A 131 -5.30 -3.57 33.53
C SER A 131 -4.23 -4.58 33.14
N LEU A 132 -4.30 -5.07 31.90
CA LEU A 132 -3.29 -5.94 31.30
C LEU A 132 -2.82 -5.30 29.99
N VAL A 133 -1.57 -4.84 29.96
CA VAL A 133 -0.98 -4.14 28.80
C VAL A 133 0.31 -4.85 28.39
N LEU A 134 0.24 -5.55 27.26
CA LEU A 134 1.35 -6.31 26.65
C LEU A 134 1.81 -5.71 25.32
N LEU A 135 1.40 -4.47 25.02
CA LEU A 135 1.67 -3.73 23.79
C LEU A 135 3.13 -3.88 23.31
N SER A 136 3.30 -4.14 22.02
CA SER A 136 4.60 -4.09 21.32
C SER A 136 5.66 -5.05 21.88
N ASN A 137 5.30 -6.33 21.99
CA ASN A 137 6.21 -7.41 22.36
C ASN A 137 6.20 -8.51 21.28
N SER A 138 6.77 -9.68 21.59
CA SER A 138 6.82 -10.86 20.73
C SER A 138 6.02 -12.03 21.32
N PHE A 139 4.94 -11.76 22.08
CA PHE A 139 4.04 -12.81 22.57
C PHE A 139 3.40 -13.55 21.40
N SER A 140 3.23 -14.86 21.54
CA SER A 140 2.82 -15.80 20.49
C SER A 140 1.88 -16.85 21.07
N GLY A 141 1.33 -17.71 20.20
CA GLY A 141 0.35 -18.72 20.60
C GLY A 141 -1.05 -18.13 20.79
N LYS A 142 -1.96 -18.94 21.37
CA LYS A 142 -3.35 -18.55 21.58
C LYS A 142 -3.52 -17.67 22.80
N ILE A 143 -4.53 -16.80 22.76
CA ILE A 143 -5.00 -16.10 23.95
C ILE A 143 -5.61 -17.16 24.90
N PRO A 144 -5.16 -17.27 26.16
CA PRO A 144 -5.68 -18.28 27.09
C PRO A 144 -7.12 -17.96 27.47
N SER A 145 -8.03 -18.93 27.39
CA SER A 145 -9.44 -18.76 27.78
C SER A 145 -9.60 -18.43 29.27
N GLN A 146 -8.67 -18.88 30.10
CA GLN A 146 -8.63 -18.56 31.54
C GLN A 146 -8.50 -17.07 31.83
N LEU A 147 -8.08 -16.24 30.85
CA LEU A 147 -8.10 -14.78 31.01
C LEU A 147 -9.51 -14.25 31.31
N GLY A 148 -10.56 -14.96 30.89
CA GLY A 148 -11.96 -14.66 31.26
C GLY A 148 -12.24 -14.71 32.78
N ASN A 149 -11.37 -15.32 33.59
CA ASN A 149 -11.52 -15.36 35.05
C ASN A 149 -11.12 -14.05 35.74
N CYS A 150 -10.45 -13.13 35.05
CA CYS A 150 -10.08 -11.80 35.56
C CYS A 150 -11.28 -10.85 35.52
N SER A 151 -12.37 -11.17 36.22
CA SER A 151 -13.66 -10.47 36.13
C SER A 151 -13.65 -8.95 36.39
N GLN A 152 -12.60 -8.42 37.03
CA GLN A 152 -12.43 -6.97 37.28
C GLN A 152 -11.65 -6.24 36.18
N LEU A 153 -11.29 -6.92 35.08
CA LEU A 153 -10.46 -6.35 34.02
C LEU A 153 -11.22 -5.23 33.28
N GLU A 154 -10.69 -4.01 33.35
CA GLU A 154 -11.22 -2.80 32.70
C GLU A 154 -10.50 -2.52 31.37
N HIS A 155 -9.19 -2.80 31.30
CA HIS A 155 -8.33 -2.52 30.15
C HIS A 155 -7.52 -3.76 29.74
N LEU A 156 -7.69 -4.21 28.49
CA LEU A 156 -6.94 -5.32 27.90
C LEU A 156 -6.30 -4.86 26.59
N ASP A 157 -4.97 -4.72 26.61
CA ASP A 157 -4.17 -4.39 25.43
C ASP A 157 -3.14 -5.50 25.15
N LEU A 158 -3.39 -6.26 24.09
CA LEU A 158 -2.55 -7.33 23.57
C LEU A 158 -1.90 -6.94 22.23
N SER A 159 -1.97 -5.67 21.85
CA SER A 159 -1.66 -5.22 20.50
C SER A 159 -0.17 -5.30 20.14
N LYS A 160 0.12 -5.32 18.83
CA LYS A 160 1.49 -5.40 18.27
C LYS A 160 2.29 -6.57 18.84
N ASN A 161 1.73 -7.77 18.71
CA ASN A 161 2.34 -9.05 19.11
C ASN A 161 2.21 -10.08 17.97
N SER A 162 2.44 -11.36 18.27
CA SER A 162 2.25 -12.49 17.35
C SER A 162 1.21 -13.49 17.89
N PHE A 163 0.22 -13.05 18.67
CA PHE A 163 -0.89 -13.90 19.11
C PHE A 163 -1.63 -14.46 17.89
N SER A 164 -2.05 -15.72 17.95
CA SER A 164 -2.68 -16.45 16.85
C SER A 164 -3.86 -17.31 17.33
N GLY A 165 -4.62 -17.86 16.38
CA GLY A 165 -5.83 -18.62 16.69
C GLY A 165 -7.03 -17.73 17.00
N GLU A 166 -8.09 -18.32 17.54
CA GLU A 166 -9.37 -17.67 17.78
C GLU A 166 -9.39 -16.86 19.07
N ILE A 167 -10.24 -15.83 19.11
CA ILE A 167 -10.53 -15.06 20.33
C ILE A 167 -11.42 -15.93 21.23
N PRO A 168 -11.03 -16.24 22.48
CA PRO A 168 -11.82 -17.09 23.37
C PRO A 168 -13.19 -16.50 23.73
N ASN A 169 -14.23 -17.32 23.71
CA ASN A 169 -15.60 -16.92 24.08
C ASN A 169 -15.69 -16.44 25.54
N GLU A 170 -14.81 -16.97 26.40
CA GLU A 170 -14.70 -16.66 27.83
C GLU A 170 -14.33 -15.20 28.10
N LEU A 171 -13.74 -14.48 27.13
CA LEU A 171 -13.50 -13.04 27.28
C LEU A 171 -14.80 -12.24 27.41
N GLY A 172 -15.93 -12.78 26.96
CA GLY A 172 -17.25 -12.17 27.21
C GLY A 172 -17.71 -12.24 28.68
N MET A 173 -16.99 -12.93 29.56
CA MET A 173 -17.24 -12.94 31.01
C MET A 173 -16.67 -11.72 31.73
N LEU A 174 -15.85 -10.90 31.04
CA LEU A 174 -15.22 -9.71 31.60
C LEU A 174 -16.22 -8.54 31.64
N SER A 175 -17.13 -8.56 32.61
CA SER A 175 -18.26 -7.62 32.69
C SER A 175 -17.89 -6.15 32.91
N GLU A 176 -16.67 -5.87 33.36
CA GLU A 176 -16.15 -4.51 33.59
C GLU A 176 -15.26 -3.99 32.43
N LEU A 177 -15.06 -4.80 31.38
CA LEU A 177 -14.14 -4.47 30.29
C LEU A 177 -14.62 -3.26 29.51
N ARG A 178 -13.78 -2.23 29.43
CA ARG A 178 -14.05 -0.97 28.71
C ARG A 178 -13.24 -0.89 27.43
N ASP A 179 -11.95 -1.23 27.52
CA ASP A 179 -11.00 -1.09 26.43
C ASP A 179 -10.42 -2.44 26.05
N LEU A 180 -10.69 -2.83 24.80
CA LEU A 180 -10.19 -4.05 24.20
C LEU A 180 -9.35 -3.71 22.97
N ASP A 181 -8.03 -3.87 23.09
CA ASP A 181 -7.09 -3.76 21.98
C ASP A 181 -6.37 -5.09 21.73
N MET A 182 -6.54 -5.66 20.54
CA MET A 182 -5.84 -6.85 20.07
C MET A 182 -5.25 -6.62 18.68
N SER A 183 -5.08 -5.37 18.27
CA SER A 183 -4.64 -5.00 16.94
C SER A 183 -3.21 -5.46 16.61
N PHE A 184 -2.89 -5.59 15.32
CA PHE A 184 -1.56 -6.02 14.85
C PHE A 184 -1.11 -7.37 15.46
N ASN A 185 -1.93 -8.39 15.27
CA ASN A 185 -1.62 -9.77 15.66
C ASN A 185 -1.88 -10.71 14.46
N ARG A 186 -1.93 -12.02 14.70
CA ARG A 186 -2.26 -13.06 13.71
C ARG A 186 -3.54 -13.80 14.10
N LEU A 187 -4.48 -13.11 14.75
CA LEU A 187 -5.74 -13.69 15.20
C LEU A 187 -6.62 -14.08 14.01
N THR A 188 -7.33 -15.19 14.15
CA THR A 188 -8.23 -15.78 13.14
C THR A 188 -9.61 -16.04 13.78
N GLY A 189 -10.57 -16.52 12.99
CA GLY A 189 -11.92 -16.80 13.50
C GLY A 189 -12.79 -15.55 13.57
N GLU A 190 -13.93 -15.68 14.22
CA GLU A 190 -14.89 -14.59 14.43
C GLU A 190 -14.64 -13.89 15.77
N ILE A 191 -15.20 -12.68 15.95
CA ILE A 191 -15.30 -12.07 17.28
C ILE A 191 -16.50 -12.71 17.99
N PRO A 192 -16.29 -13.41 19.13
CA PRO A 192 -17.36 -14.02 19.89
C PRO A 192 -18.56 -13.10 20.16
N VAL A 193 -19.78 -13.61 19.97
CA VAL A 193 -21.02 -12.87 20.30
C VAL A 193 -21.07 -12.45 21.77
N SER A 194 -20.41 -13.21 22.65
CA SER A 194 -20.31 -12.92 24.08
C SER A 194 -19.61 -11.59 24.37
N ILE A 195 -18.58 -11.21 23.59
CA ILE A 195 -17.91 -9.91 23.71
C ILE A 195 -18.87 -8.78 23.37
N TRP A 196 -19.70 -8.96 22.33
CA TRP A 196 -20.71 -7.98 21.93
C TRP A 196 -21.86 -7.79 22.92
N ARG A 197 -21.89 -8.55 24.02
CA ARG A 197 -22.88 -8.41 25.12
C ARG A 197 -22.32 -7.71 26.36
N VAL A 198 -21.02 -7.42 26.40
CA VAL A 198 -20.36 -6.76 27.54
C VAL A 198 -20.73 -5.27 27.58
N GLN A 199 -21.65 -4.91 28.46
CA GLN A 199 -22.29 -3.59 28.49
C GLN A 199 -21.33 -2.42 28.80
N SER A 200 -20.21 -2.69 29.46
CA SER A 200 -19.19 -1.69 29.81
C SER A 200 -18.30 -1.26 28.65
N LEU A 201 -18.30 -1.99 27.52
CA LEU A 201 -17.38 -1.75 26.40
C LEU A 201 -17.51 -0.35 25.81
N GLN A 202 -16.37 0.31 25.63
CA GLN A 202 -16.24 1.63 25.04
C GLN A 202 -15.38 1.61 23.78
N HIS A 203 -14.31 0.84 23.79
CA HIS A 203 -13.30 0.78 22.73
C HIS A 203 -13.04 -0.65 22.31
N VAL A 204 -13.27 -0.95 21.02
CA VAL A 204 -12.99 -2.26 20.42
C VAL A 204 -12.05 -2.05 19.23
N ILE A 205 -10.79 -2.43 19.41
CA ILE A 205 -9.69 -2.18 18.47
C ILE A 205 -9.05 -3.52 18.12
N VAL A 206 -9.32 -4.06 16.93
CA VAL A 206 -8.86 -5.41 16.53
C VAL A 206 -8.32 -5.44 15.09
N HIS A 207 -7.98 -4.27 14.56
CA HIS A 207 -7.48 -4.10 13.20
C HIS A 207 -6.14 -4.82 12.95
N ASN A 208 -5.78 -5.01 11.67
CA ASN A 208 -4.56 -5.72 11.28
C ASN A 208 -4.46 -7.12 11.87
N ASN A 209 -5.47 -7.95 11.58
CA ASN A 209 -5.52 -9.37 11.92
C ASN A 209 -6.05 -10.17 10.71
N SER A 210 -6.42 -11.43 10.92
CA SER A 210 -7.12 -12.28 9.94
C SER A 210 -8.52 -12.69 10.43
N LEU A 211 -9.19 -11.81 11.18
CA LEU A 211 -10.53 -12.04 11.72
C LEU A 211 -11.58 -11.96 10.60
N PHE A 212 -12.57 -12.84 10.64
CA PHE A 212 -13.68 -12.90 9.67
C PHE A 212 -15.03 -12.98 10.39
N GLY A 213 -16.11 -13.20 9.63
CA GLY A 213 -17.47 -13.30 10.16
C GLY A 213 -18.26 -12.02 9.96
N GLU A 214 -19.52 -12.06 10.41
CA GLU A 214 -20.45 -10.92 10.36
C GLU A 214 -20.49 -10.19 11.71
N LEU A 215 -20.93 -8.93 11.68
CA LEU A 215 -21.16 -8.16 12.91
C LEU A 215 -22.56 -8.45 13.47
N PRO A 216 -22.68 -8.94 14.72
CA PRO A 216 -23.96 -9.36 15.27
C PRO A 216 -24.83 -8.17 15.70
N LEU A 217 -26.15 -8.37 15.76
CA LEU A 217 -27.10 -7.31 16.15
C LEU A 217 -26.92 -6.85 17.60
N GLU A 218 -26.43 -7.73 18.48
CA GLU A 218 -26.16 -7.43 19.89
C GLU A 218 -25.22 -6.24 20.07
N MET A 219 -24.31 -5.97 19.12
CA MET A 219 -23.42 -4.81 19.20
C MET A 219 -24.19 -3.47 19.26
N THR A 220 -25.44 -3.45 18.78
CA THR A 220 -26.30 -2.26 18.76
C THR A 220 -26.93 -1.95 20.13
N GLU A 221 -26.83 -2.88 21.08
CA GLU A 221 -27.33 -2.72 22.45
C GLU A 221 -26.28 -2.08 23.39
N LEU A 222 -25.02 -2.01 22.95
CA LEU A 222 -23.88 -1.50 23.73
C LEU A 222 -23.94 0.03 23.90
N LYS A 223 -24.51 0.49 25.00
CA LYS A 223 -24.77 1.92 25.27
C LYS A 223 -23.53 2.79 25.41
N HIS A 224 -22.42 2.21 25.85
CA HIS A 224 -21.19 2.95 26.13
C HIS A 224 -20.18 2.92 24.98
N LEU A 225 -20.51 2.25 23.86
CA LEU A 225 -19.59 2.09 22.74
C LEU A 225 -19.28 3.43 22.07
N ARG A 226 -17.99 3.72 21.91
CA ARG A 226 -17.47 4.99 21.36
C ARG A 226 -16.60 4.76 20.12
N ASN A 227 -15.62 3.86 20.21
CA ASN A 227 -14.65 3.65 19.15
C ASN A 227 -14.65 2.19 18.72
N ILE A 228 -14.82 1.99 17.43
CA ILE A 228 -14.73 0.66 16.80
C ILE A 228 -13.72 0.75 15.67
N SER A 229 -12.71 -0.12 15.69
CA SER A 229 -11.67 -0.18 14.67
C SER A 229 -11.40 -1.63 14.27
N LEU A 230 -11.94 -2.03 13.12
CA LEU A 230 -11.90 -3.37 12.55
C LEU A 230 -11.09 -3.44 11.25
N PHE A 231 -10.43 -2.34 10.86
CA PHE A 231 -9.81 -2.24 9.54
C PHE A 231 -8.75 -3.31 9.27
N ASP A 232 -8.46 -3.58 8.00
CA ASP A 232 -7.47 -4.58 7.58
C ASP A 232 -7.73 -5.96 8.22
N ASN A 233 -8.91 -6.50 7.91
CA ASN A 233 -9.36 -7.84 8.31
C ASN A 233 -10.16 -8.48 7.17
N GLN A 234 -10.92 -9.52 7.48
CA GLN A 234 -11.69 -10.33 6.55
C GLN A 234 -13.21 -10.31 6.83
N PHE A 235 -13.71 -9.37 7.65
CA PHE A 235 -15.13 -9.27 8.02
C PHE A 235 -16.03 -9.08 6.80
N SER A 236 -17.23 -9.66 6.87
CA SER A 236 -18.22 -9.67 5.79
C SER A 236 -19.63 -9.37 6.32
N GLY A 237 -20.64 -9.54 5.47
CA GLY A 237 -22.04 -9.32 5.84
C GLY A 237 -22.41 -7.84 5.86
N VAL A 238 -23.53 -7.53 6.50
CA VAL A 238 -24.09 -6.17 6.58
C VAL A 238 -23.79 -5.56 7.95
N ILE A 239 -23.41 -4.28 7.98
CA ILE A 239 -23.24 -3.57 9.24
C ILE A 239 -24.63 -3.31 9.85
N PRO A 240 -24.90 -3.70 11.11
CA PRO A 240 -26.20 -3.56 11.74
C PRO A 240 -26.79 -2.15 11.64
N ARG A 241 -28.02 -2.05 11.11
CA ARG A 241 -28.71 -0.76 10.91
C ARG A 241 -28.97 0.04 12.19
N GLY A 242 -29.05 -0.66 13.33
CA GLY A 242 -29.23 -0.05 14.65
C GLY A 242 -27.96 0.56 15.26
N LEU A 243 -26.80 0.39 14.62
CA LEU A 243 -25.54 0.90 15.12
C LEU A 243 -25.55 2.44 15.20
N GLY A 244 -25.21 2.99 16.37
CA GLY A 244 -25.20 4.43 16.64
C GLY A 244 -26.46 4.97 17.33
N ILE A 245 -27.57 4.22 17.37
CA ILE A 245 -28.81 4.66 18.04
C ILE A 245 -28.62 4.73 19.56
N ASN A 246 -28.16 3.62 20.17
CA ASN A 246 -28.01 3.52 21.62
C ASN A 246 -26.64 3.95 22.12
N SER A 247 -25.69 4.19 21.20
CA SER A 247 -24.28 4.40 21.51
C SER A 247 -23.80 5.81 21.16
N SER A 248 -22.90 6.35 21.98
CA SER A 248 -22.23 7.63 21.73
C SER A 248 -21.02 7.45 20.82
N LEU A 249 -21.21 6.93 19.61
CA LEU A 249 -20.11 6.66 18.67
C LEU A 249 -19.33 7.94 18.33
N VAL A 250 -18.01 7.82 18.36
CA VAL A 250 -17.03 8.85 18.03
C VAL A 250 -16.22 8.45 16.80
N LYS A 251 -15.79 7.18 16.74
CA LYS A 251 -15.03 6.63 15.61
C LYS A 251 -15.58 5.28 15.17
N LEU A 252 -15.82 5.15 13.87
CA LEU A 252 -16.07 3.87 13.22
C LEU A 252 -15.08 3.70 12.06
N ASP A 253 -14.19 2.72 12.18
CA ASP A 253 -13.21 2.37 11.16
C ASP A 253 -13.32 0.90 10.78
N VAL A 254 -13.85 0.65 9.59
CA VAL A 254 -14.08 -0.69 9.03
C VAL A 254 -13.39 -0.85 7.67
N MET A 255 -12.39 -0.02 7.38
CA MET A 255 -11.74 -0.02 6.07
C MET A 255 -11.11 -1.35 5.70
N ASN A 256 -11.01 -1.62 4.40
CA ASN A 256 -10.33 -2.80 3.85
C ASN A 256 -10.83 -4.12 4.47
N ASN A 257 -12.11 -4.36 4.27
CA ASN A 257 -12.82 -5.58 4.64
C ASN A 257 -13.73 -6.02 3.47
N ARG A 258 -14.67 -6.92 3.71
CA ARG A 258 -15.66 -7.43 2.74
C ARG A 258 -17.09 -7.06 3.13
N PHE A 259 -17.30 -5.93 3.82
CA PHE A 259 -18.65 -5.49 4.20
C PHE A 259 -19.50 -5.16 2.97
N THR A 260 -20.78 -5.52 3.05
CA THR A 260 -21.81 -5.34 2.02
C THR A 260 -23.01 -4.57 2.59
N GLY A 261 -24.03 -4.34 1.78
CA GLY A 261 -25.24 -3.62 2.20
C GLY A 261 -25.03 -2.11 2.30
N ASN A 262 -26.00 -1.42 2.91
CA ASN A 262 -26.00 0.04 2.97
C ASN A 262 -25.22 0.54 4.20
N ILE A 263 -24.73 1.77 4.11
CA ILE A 263 -24.22 2.50 5.29
C ILE A 263 -25.38 2.63 6.30
N PRO A 264 -25.19 2.25 7.59
CA PRO A 264 -26.23 2.39 8.59
C PRO A 264 -26.67 3.87 8.73
N PRO A 265 -27.99 4.16 8.73
CA PRO A 265 -28.46 5.55 8.71
C PRO A 265 -28.20 6.28 10.02
N ASN A 266 -28.24 5.59 11.16
CA ASN A 266 -28.24 6.21 12.49
C ASN A 266 -26.84 6.36 13.11
N LEU A 267 -25.76 6.28 12.33
CA LEU A 267 -24.39 6.36 12.85
C LEU A 267 -24.10 7.68 13.58
N CYS A 268 -24.77 8.76 13.20
CA CYS A 268 -24.61 10.08 13.84
C CYS A 268 -25.75 10.44 14.81
N TYR A 269 -26.60 9.50 15.21
CA TYR A 269 -27.73 9.79 16.10
C TYR A 269 -27.29 10.49 17.41
N GLY A 270 -26.18 10.02 18.00
CA GLY A 270 -25.59 10.62 19.20
C GLY A 270 -24.85 11.95 19.00
N LYS A 271 -24.75 12.50 17.78
CA LYS A 271 -24.07 13.76 17.42
C LYS A 271 -22.61 13.89 17.92
N LYS A 272 -21.92 12.76 18.08
CA LYS A 272 -20.52 12.68 18.54
C LYS A 272 -19.58 12.04 17.52
N LEU A 273 -20.12 11.49 16.43
CA LEU A 273 -19.35 10.82 15.40
C LEU A 273 -18.42 11.82 14.72
N SER A 274 -17.11 11.62 14.88
CA SER A 274 -16.07 12.50 14.34
C SER A 274 -15.35 11.86 13.15
N VAL A 275 -15.13 10.54 13.20
CA VAL A 275 -14.38 9.82 12.17
C VAL A 275 -15.21 8.66 11.63
N LEU A 276 -15.53 8.73 10.34
CA LEU A 276 -16.22 7.65 9.63
C LEU A 276 -15.36 7.14 8.48
N HIS A 277 -14.78 5.97 8.67
CA HIS A 277 -13.89 5.31 7.71
C HIS A 277 -14.48 3.96 7.30
N MET A 278 -14.98 3.88 6.06
CA MET A 278 -15.61 2.67 5.52
C MET A 278 -15.11 2.30 4.11
N GLY A 279 -14.05 2.96 3.66
CA GLY A 279 -13.46 2.73 2.33
C GLY A 279 -12.89 1.31 2.12
N PHE A 280 -12.69 0.91 0.86
CA PHE A 280 -12.22 -0.42 0.46
C PHE A 280 -13.12 -1.55 0.99
N ASN A 281 -14.40 -1.48 0.69
CA ASN A 281 -15.39 -2.51 1.00
C ASN A 281 -16.29 -2.74 -0.24
N GLN A 282 -17.40 -3.45 -0.06
CA GLN A 282 -18.42 -3.71 -1.08
C GLN A 282 -19.75 -3.03 -0.70
N LEU A 283 -19.70 -1.91 0.04
CA LEU A 283 -20.89 -1.19 0.48
C LEU A 283 -21.65 -0.62 -0.73
N GLN A 284 -22.97 -0.60 -0.63
CA GLN A 284 -23.89 -0.18 -1.70
C GLN A 284 -24.95 0.80 -1.19
N GLY A 285 -25.88 1.19 -2.05
CA GLY A 285 -26.92 2.15 -1.72
C GLY A 285 -26.41 3.59 -1.62
N GLY A 286 -27.27 4.50 -1.16
CA GLY A 286 -26.97 5.91 -0.99
C GLY A 286 -26.25 6.25 0.31
N ILE A 287 -25.55 7.38 0.30
CA ILE A 287 -25.04 8.01 1.53
C ILE A 287 -26.23 8.68 2.23
N SER A 288 -26.53 8.27 3.46
CA SER A 288 -27.69 8.81 4.21
C SER A 288 -27.56 10.32 4.41
N TYR A 289 -28.70 11.01 4.36
CA TYR A 289 -28.80 12.42 4.69
C TYR A 289 -28.30 12.74 6.10
N ASP A 290 -28.47 11.82 7.06
CA ASP A 290 -28.01 11.98 8.45
C ASP A 290 -26.50 12.21 8.57
N ILE A 291 -25.71 11.70 7.63
CA ILE A 291 -24.25 11.94 7.58
C ILE A 291 -23.97 13.40 7.20
N GLY A 292 -24.73 13.95 6.26
CA GLY A 292 -24.66 15.37 5.87
C GLY A 292 -25.15 16.33 6.96
N LYS A 293 -25.88 15.83 7.97
CA LYS A 293 -26.35 16.59 9.14
C LYS A 293 -25.51 16.39 10.40
N CYS A 294 -24.38 15.68 10.30
CA CYS A 294 -23.64 15.21 11.47
C CYS A 294 -22.66 16.27 12.04
N PRO A 295 -23.03 17.09 13.04
CA PRO A 295 -22.29 18.32 13.41
C PRO A 295 -20.84 18.06 13.83
N SER A 296 -20.58 16.90 14.43
CA SER A 296 -19.27 16.50 14.95
C SER A 296 -18.33 15.92 13.88
N LEU A 297 -18.81 15.64 12.67
CA LEU A 297 -18.05 14.89 11.67
C LEU A 297 -16.86 15.71 11.16
N SER A 298 -15.65 15.17 11.33
CA SER A 298 -14.41 15.82 10.90
C SER A 298 -13.75 15.14 9.70
N ARG A 299 -13.94 13.83 9.57
CA ARG A 299 -13.37 13.01 8.50
C ARG A 299 -14.38 11.99 7.97
N LEU A 300 -14.58 12.01 6.65
CA LEU A 300 -15.44 11.07 5.94
C LEU A 300 -14.64 10.36 4.84
N VAL A 301 -14.47 9.04 4.97
CA VAL A 301 -13.74 8.21 4.00
C VAL A 301 -14.60 7.02 3.59
N LEU A 302 -15.15 7.08 2.38
CA LEU A 302 -16.03 6.07 1.79
C LEU A 302 -15.47 5.51 0.47
N LYS A 303 -14.24 5.85 0.11
CA LYS A 303 -13.64 5.50 -1.18
C LYS A 303 -13.65 4.00 -1.50
N LYS A 304 -13.65 3.65 -2.78
CA LYS A 304 -13.55 2.26 -3.26
C LYS A 304 -14.63 1.37 -2.63
N ASN A 305 -15.87 1.70 -2.95
CA ASN A 305 -17.06 0.92 -2.63
C ASN A 305 -17.97 0.85 -3.88
N ASN A 306 -19.18 0.35 -3.72
CA ASN A 306 -20.22 0.29 -4.75
C ASN A 306 -21.39 1.25 -4.44
N LEU A 307 -21.11 2.39 -3.78
CA LEU A 307 -22.13 3.36 -3.37
C LEU A 307 -22.76 4.03 -4.60
N THR A 308 -24.06 4.33 -4.51
CA THR A 308 -24.90 4.87 -5.60
C THR A 308 -25.74 6.04 -5.09
N GLY A 309 -26.63 6.60 -5.92
CA GLY A 309 -27.45 7.76 -5.54
C GLY A 309 -26.67 9.06 -5.53
N SER A 310 -27.23 10.12 -4.97
CA SER A 310 -26.60 11.44 -4.89
C SER A 310 -25.85 11.68 -3.59
N LEU A 311 -24.92 12.62 -3.61
CA LEU A 311 -24.30 13.13 -2.39
C LEU A 311 -25.37 13.90 -1.59
N PRO A 312 -25.49 13.70 -0.26
CA PRO A 312 -26.48 14.40 0.55
C PRO A 312 -26.13 15.89 0.70
N ASP A 313 -27.13 16.68 1.07
CA ASP A 313 -26.88 18.05 1.48
C ASP A 313 -26.14 18.15 2.82
N PHE A 314 -25.24 19.11 2.92
CA PHE A 314 -24.43 19.37 4.11
C PHE A 314 -24.95 20.60 4.87
N GLU A 315 -25.37 20.39 6.11
CA GLU A 315 -25.81 21.50 6.97
C GLU A 315 -24.64 22.37 7.43
N SER A 316 -24.95 23.62 7.80
CA SER A 316 -23.96 24.57 8.32
C SER A 316 -23.33 24.09 9.64
N ASN A 317 -22.05 24.41 9.87
CA ASN A 317 -21.30 24.15 11.11
C ASN A 317 -20.73 22.73 11.28
N LEU A 318 -20.41 22.06 10.17
CA LEU A 318 -19.64 20.81 10.19
C LEU A 318 -18.15 21.10 10.35
N ASN A 319 -17.49 20.46 11.32
CA ASN A 319 -16.03 20.53 11.48
C ASN A 319 -15.28 19.64 10.44
N LEU A 320 -15.89 19.44 9.28
CA LEU A 320 -15.43 18.53 8.24
C LEU A 320 -14.20 19.12 7.58
N THR A 321 -13.08 18.39 7.62
CA THR A 321 -11.80 18.81 7.07
C THR A 321 -11.38 17.98 5.86
N TYR A 322 -11.88 16.74 5.78
CA TYR A 322 -11.45 15.75 4.80
C TYR A 322 -12.62 14.89 4.33
N VAL A 323 -12.84 14.87 3.03
CA VAL A 323 -13.84 14.03 2.36
C VAL A 323 -13.18 13.24 1.25
N ASP A 324 -13.33 11.92 1.29
CA ASP A 324 -12.89 11.02 0.22
C ASP A 324 -13.96 9.96 -0.09
N ILE A 325 -14.65 10.17 -1.20
CA ILE A 325 -15.73 9.31 -1.72
C ILE A 325 -15.33 8.74 -3.09
N SER A 326 -14.04 8.84 -3.44
CA SER A 326 -13.52 8.44 -4.74
C SER A 326 -13.77 6.95 -5.07
N HIS A 327 -13.80 6.59 -6.35
CA HIS A 327 -14.04 5.21 -6.81
C HIS A 327 -15.35 4.61 -6.26
N ASN A 328 -16.47 5.21 -6.62
CA ASN A 328 -17.82 4.72 -6.33
C ASN A 328 -18.70 4.86 -7.58
N LYS A 329 -20.02 4.72 -7.44
CA LYS A 329 -21.01 4.94 -8.50
C LYS A 329 -21.99 6.06 -8.13
N ILE A 330 -21.55 7.05 -7.35
CA ILE A 330 -22.37 8.19 -6.93
C ILE A 330 -22.68 9.04 -8.17
N SER A 331 -23.95 9.44 -8.31
CA SER A 331 -24.49 10.19 -9.45
C SER A 331 -25.14 11.50 -9.01
N GLY A 332 -25.67 12.29 -9.95
CA GLY A 332 -26.31 13.57 -9.65
C GLY A 332 -25.29 14.71 -9.49
N ALA A 333 -25.76 15.89 -9.09
CA ALA A 333 -24.91 17.07 -8.95
C ALA A 333 -24.09 17.06 -7.66
N ILE A 334 -22.96 17.75 -7.67
CA ILE A 334 -22.26 18.11 -6.44
C ILE A 334 -23.12 19.14 -5.71
N PRO A 335 -23.59 18.89 -4.49
CA PRO A 335 -24.48 19.79 -3.78
C PRO A 335 -23.73 21.09 -3.39
N PRO A 336 -24.27 22.28 -3.72
CA PRO A 336 -23.67 23.55 -3.31
C PRO A 336 -23.49 23.68 -1.80
N SER A 337 -24.33 22.98 -1.02
CA SER A 337 -24.28 22.93 0.43
C SER A 337 -22.97 22.33 0.97
N LEU A 338 -22.19 21.58 0.17
CA LEU A 338 -20.84 21.13 0.56
C LEU A 338 -19.92 22.32 0.92
N ALA A 339 -20.16 23.49 0.34
CA ALA A 339 -19.46 24.72 0.66
C ALA A 339 -19.76 25.29 2.07
N ASN A 340 -20.79 24.78 2.76
CA ASN A 340 -21.11 25.15 4.13
C ASN A 340 -20.05 24.62 5.12
N CYS A 341 -19.27 23.61 4.74
CA CYS A 341 -18.19 23.02 5.52
C CYS A 341 -16.89 23.83 5.36
N THR A 342 -16.84 25.05 5.90
CA THR A 342 -15.75 26.02 5.64
C THR A 342 -14.35 25.56 6.05
N ASN A 343 -14.24 24.54 6.91
CA ASN A 343 -12.98 23.94 7.35
C ASN A 343 -12.44 22.87 6.39
N LEU A 344 -13.13 22.58 5.29
CA LEU A 344 -12.69 21.60 4.30
C LEU A 344 -11.34 21.99 3.71
N MET A 345 -10.40 21.05 3.82
CA MET A 345 -9.06 21.15 3.24
C MET A 345 -8.91 20.26 2.03
N GLU A 346 -9.57 19.10 2.01
CA GLU A 346 -9.44 18.14 0.91
C GLU A 346 -10.79 17.53 0.54
N ILE A 347 -11.09 17.58 -0.76
CA ILE A 347 -12.28 16.99 -1.37
C ILE A 347 -11.81 16.06 -2.49
N HIS A 348 -12.08 14.76 -2.31
CA HIS A 348 -11.79 13.71 -3.30
C HIS A 348 -13.10 13.04 -3.72
N LEU A 349 -13.57 13.35 -4.93
CA LEU A 349 -14.81 12.83 -5.52
C LEU A 349 -14.55 12.09 -6.84
N SER A 350 -13.29 11.83 -7.18
CA SER A 350 -12.89 11.24 -8.45
C SER A 350 -13.41 9.82 -8.68
N MET A 351 -13.48 9.40 -9.94
CA MET A 351 -13.97 8.07 -10.36
C MET A 351 -15.38 7.79 -9.82
N ASN A 352 -16.34 8.65 -10.18
CA ASN A 352 -17.76 8.52 -9.87
C ASN A 352 -18.59 8.81 -11.13
N LYS A 353 -19.88 9.12 -10.98
CA LYS A 353 -20.81 9.51 -12.06
C LYS A 353 -21.42 10.88 -11.78
N PHE A 354 -20.70 11.79 -11.13
CA PHE A 354 -21.20 13.14 -10.85
C PHE A 354 -21.49 13.88 -12.16
N THR A 355 -22.58 14.64 -12.18
CA THR A 355 -23.11 15.35 -13.35
C THR A 355 -23.36 16.82 -13.01
N GLY A 356 -23.73 17.63 -14.01
CA GLY A 356 -24.02 19.06 -13.79
C GLY A 356 -22.75 19.89 -13.56
N LEU A 357 -22.97 21.11 -13.07
CA LEU A 357 -21.91 22.11 -12.93
C LEU A 357 -21.09 21.89 -11.66
N ILE A 358 -19.82 22.32 -11.68
CA ILE A 358 -19.05 22.54 -10.45
C ILE A 358 -19.68 23.74 -9.71
N PRO A 359 -20.16 23.59 -8.45
CA PRO A 359 -20.84 24.67 -7.75
C PRO A 359 -19.91 25.85 -7.49
N SER A 360 -20.38 27.07 -7.82
CA SER A 360 -19.63 28.30 -7.59
C SER A 360 -19.40 28.58 -6.11
N GLU A 361 -20.29 28.07 -5.27
CA GLU A 361 -20.30 28.17 -3.82
C GLU A 361 -19.05 27.54 -3.20
N LEU A 362 -18.41 26.56 -3.86
CA LEU A 362 -17.15 25.97 -3.40
C LEU A 362 -16.04 27.03 -3.22
N GLY A 363 -16.16 28.20 -3.86
CA GLY A 363 -15.31 29.36 -3.61
C GLY A 363 -15.34 29.88 -2.16
N LYS A 364 -16.32 29.47 -1.33
CA LYS A 364 -16.34 29.78 0.11
C LYS A 364 -15.30 29.00 0.92
N LEU A 365 -14.68 27.97 0.34
CA LEU A 365 -13.72 27.09 1.01
C LEU A 365 -12.29 27.63 0.92
N TRP A 366 -12.00 28.71 1.64
CA TRP A 366 -10.71 29.41 1.63
C TRP A 366 -9.50 28.57 2.10
N HIS A 367 -9.76 27.51 2.86
CA HIS A 367 -8.77 26.52 3.32
C HIS A 367 -8.54 25.35 2.37
N LEU A 368 -9.30 25.25 1.27
CA LEU A 368 -9.23 24.12 0.36
C LEU A 368 -7.85 24.02 -0.28
N LEU A 369 -7.16 22.90 -0.04
CA LEU A 369 -5.85 22.55 -0.56
C LEU A 369 -5.96 21.65 -1.78
N VAL A 370 -6.87 20.67 -1.71
CA VAL A 370 -7.03 19.64 -2.75
C VAL A 370 -8.49 19.58 -3.17
N LEU A 371 -8.70 19.73 -4.48
CA LEU A 371 -9.97 19.45 -5.13
C LEU A 371 -9.74 18.47 -6.27
N ASP A 372 -10.14 17.22 -6.05
CA ASP A 372 -10.05 16.14 -7.03
C ASP A 372 -11.46 15.68 -7.44
N LEU A 373 -11.84 16.02 -8.67
CA LEU A 373 -13.12 15.72 -9.30
C LEU A 373 -12.95 14.86 -10.58
N ALA A 374 -11.76 14.29 -10.79
CA ALA A 374 -11.42 13.61 -12.03
C ALA A 374 -12.30 12.39 -12.33
N HIS A 375 -12.45 12.01 -13.60
CA HIS A 375 -13.24 10.86 -14.04
C HIS A 375 -14.70 10.91 -13.53
N ASN A 376 -15.43 11.91 -14.01
CA ASN A 376 -16.86 12.10 -13.78
C ASN A 376 -17.53 12.58 -15.08
N ASN A 377 -18.79 13.01 -15.01
CA ASN A 377 -19.57 13.57 -16.11
C ASN A 377 -19.91 15.04 -15.84
N LEU A 378 -19.01 15.79 -15.19
CA LEU A 378 -19.21 17.21 -14.88
C LEU A 378 -19.13 18.05 -16.16
N GLU A 379 -19.99 19.05 -16.26
CA GLU A 379 -20.16 19.89 -17.45
C GLU A 379 -20.09 21.38 -17.14
N GLY A 380 -20.10 22.19 -18.20
CA GLY A 380 -20.05 23.64 -18.11
C GLY A 380 -18.65 24.20 -17.81
N PRO A 381 -18.56 25.52 -17.63
CA PRO A 381 -17.28 26.20 -17.41
C PRO A 381 -16.79 26.08 -15.96
N LEU A 382 -15.48 26.22 -15.78
CA LEU A 382 -14.90 26.36 -14.44
C LEU A 382 -15.43 27.65 -13.76
N PRO A 383 -15.98 27.57 -12.54
CA PRO A 383 -16.48 28.75 -11.85
C PRO A 383 -15.34 29.67 -11.39
N SER A 384 -15.40 30.94 -11.80
CA SER A 384 -14.41 31.97 -11.44
C SER A 384 -14.27 32.17 -9.93
N HIS A 385 -15.34 31.94 -9.17
CA HIS A 385 -15.40 32.04 -7.71
C HIS A 385 -14.41 31.13 -6.98
N LEU A 386 -13.91 30.06 -7.61
CA LEU A 386 -12.86 29.23 -7.03
C LEU A 386 -11.55 30.02 -6.82
N SER A 387 -11.40 31.22 -7.40
CA SER A 387 -10.30 32.14 -7.10
C SER A 387 -10.20 32.49 -5.61
N ASN A 388 -11.29 32.36 -4.85
CA ASN A 388 -11.29 32.59 -3.42
C ASN A 388 -10.61 31.48 -2.61
N CYS A 389 -10.40 30.29 -3.20
CA CYS A 389 -9.67 29.18 -2.60
C CYS A 389 -8.14 29.41 -2.69
N ILE A 390 -7.64 30.45 -2.02
CA ILE A 390 -6.24 30.90 -2.11
C ILE A 390 -5.21 29.86 -1.66
N SER A 391 -5.65 28.85 -0.90
CA SER A 391 -4.78 27.79 -0.39
C SER A 391 -4.59 26.62 -1.36
N MET A 392 -5.23 26.66 -2.54
CA MET A 392 -5.22 25.56 -3.52
C MET A 392 -3.78 25.13 -3.86
N ASP A 393 -3.52 23.84 -3.66
CA ASP A 393 -2.25 23.16 -3.95
C ASP A 393 -2.41 22.20 -5.13
N ARG A 394 -3.52 21.45 -5.15
CA ARG A 394 -3.84 20.49 -6.21
C ARG A 394 -5.26 20.68 -6.70
N PHE A 395 -5.39 20.91 -8.01
CA PHE A 395 -6.66 20.97 -8.71
C PHE A 395 -6.68 19.94 -9.84
N ASP A 396 -7.58 18.97 -9.74
CA ASP A 396 -7.73 17.88 -10.71
C ASP A 396 -9.19 17.73 -11.13
N VAL A 397 -9.47 18.01 -12.40
CA VAL A 397 -10.80 17.86 -13.02
C VAL A 397 -10.71 17.05 -14.30
N GLY A 398 -9.64 16.27 -14.47
CA GLY A 398 -9.40 15.51 -15.70
C GLY A 398 -10.52 14.51 -16.01
N PHE A 399 -10.67 14.11 -17.27
CA PHE A 399 -11.68 13.13 -17.71
C PHE A 399 -13.11 13.51 -17.31
N ASN A 400 -13.56 14.67 -17.78
CA ASN A 400 -14.92 15.18 -17.63
C ASN A 400 -15.40 15.76 -18.98
N VAL A 401 -16.53 16.46 -19.01
CA VAL A 401 -17.05 17.15 -20.21
C VAL A 401 -17.08 18.67 -20.01
N LEU A 402 -16.15 19.21 -19.20
CA LEU A 402 -16.05 20.63 -18.90
C LEU A 402 -15.66 21.44 -20.13
N ASN A 403 -16.21 22.65 -20.25
CA ASN A 403 -16.05 23.49 -21.44
C ASN A 403 -15.69 24.94 -21.09
N GLY A 404 -15.74 25.83 -22.08
CA GLY A 404 -15.35 27.23 -21.92
C GLY A 404 -13.82 27.41 -21.86
N SER A 405 -13.38 28.61 -21.48
CA SER A 405 -11.97 28.93 -21.29
C SER A 405 -11.57 28.86 -19.81
N PHE A 406 -10.28 28.63 -19.55
CA PHE A 406 -9.78 28.63 -18.18
C PHE A 406 -9.81 30.06 -17.60
N PRO A 407 -10.49 30.30 -16.45
CA PRO A 407 -10.73 31.66 -15.95
C PRO A 407 -9.44 32.35 -15.46
N ALA A 408 -9.18 33.56 -15.95
CA ALA A 408 -8.03 34.37 -15.53
C ALA A 408 -8.08 34.78 -14.04
N SER A 409 -9.26 34.78 -13.41
CA SER A 409 -9.41 35.06 -11.97
C SER A 409 -8.69 34.04 -11.09
N LEU A 410 -8.45 32.81 -11.58
CA LEU A 410 -7.78 31.74 -10.83
C LEU A 410 -6.28 31.99 -10.62
N ARG A 411 -5.74 33.11 -11.11
CA ARG A 411 -4.38 33.60 -10.82
C ARG A 411 -4.05 33.68 -9.32
N SER A 412 -5.08 33.77 -8.47
CA SER A 412 -4.95 33.83 -7.02
C SER A 412 -4.41 32.54 -6.39
N TRP A 413 -4.41 31.41 -7.09
CA TRP A 413 -3.87 30.13 -6.62
C TRP A 413 -2.33 30.09 -6.61
N THR A 414 -1.73 31.02 -5.89
CA THR A 414 -0.27 31.21 -5.80
C THR A 414 0.48 30.00 -5.23
N ARG A 415 -0.21 29.09 -4.55
CA ARG A 415 0.35 27.87 -3.94
C ARG A 415 0.19 26.62 -4.81
N LEU A 416 -0.43 26.74 -5.98
CA LEU A 416 -0.74 25.60 -6.85
C LEU A 416 0.54 24.89 -7.30
N THR A 417 0.64 23.59 -7.00
CA THR A 417 1.73 22.72 -7.44
C THR A 417 1.28 21.77 -8.55
N THR A 418 -0.01 21.43 -8.61
CA THR A 418 -0.53 20.49 -9.59
C THR A 418 -1.82 20.98 -10.23
N LEU A 419 -1.82 21.08 -11.56
CA LEU A 419 -3.00 21.43 -12.35
C LEU A 419 -3.27 20.36 -13.41
N ILE A 420 -4.43 19.70 -13.31
CA ILE A 420 -4.86 18.67 -14.25
C ILE A 420 -6.25 19.02 -14.79
N LEU A 421 -6.30 19.25 -16.09
CA LEU A 421 -7.48 19.56 -16.90
C LEU A 421 -7.65 18.55 -18.05
N GLU A 422 -6.89 17.45 -18.04
CA GLU A 422 -6.77 16.54 -19.19
C GLU A 422 -8.11 15.92 -19.60
N GLU A 423 -8.28 15.58 -20.87
CA GLU A 423 -9.47 14.87 -21.39
C GLU A 423 -10.79 15.58 -21.04
N ASN A 424 -10.98 16.79 -21.60
CA ASN A 424 -12.13 17.66 -21.42
C ASN A 424 -12.45 18.43 -22.73
N HIS A 425 -13.37 19.38 -22.70
CA HIS A 425 -13.75 20.22 -23.84
C HIS A 425 -13.33 21.69 -23.66
N PHE A 426 -12.21 21.98 -22.98
CA PHE A 426 -11.74 23.35 -22.82
C PHE A 426 -11.33 23.97 -24.16
N THR A 427 -11.70 25.23 -24.37
CA THR A 427 -11.53 25.97 -25.63
C THR A 427 -10.74 27.27 -25.41
N GLY A 428 -10.42 27.97 -26.51
CA GLY A 428 -9.62 29.19 -26.49
C GLY A 428 -8.12 28.89 -26.55
N GLY A 429 -7.30 29.92 -26.35
CA GLY A 429 -5.84 29.76 -26.25
C GLY A 429 -5.40 29.26 -24.89
N ILE A 430 -4.19 28.71 -24.79
CA ILE A 430 -3.54 28.47 -23.50
C ILE A 430 -3.38 29.83 -22.80
N PRO A 431 -4.00 30.07 -21.64
CA PRO A 431 -4.04 31.42 -21.09
C PRO A 431 -2.72 31.74 -20.37
N HIS A 432 -2.27 32.99 -20.55
CA HIS A 432 -1.03 33.49 -19.94
C HIS A 432 -1.01 33.35 -18.41
N VAL A 433 -2.16 33.35 -17.75
CA VAL A 433 -2.27 33.14 -16.30
C VAL A 433 -1.62 31.84 -15.83
N LEU A 434 -1.56 30.79 -16.66
CA LEU A 434 -0.90 29.53 -16.26
C LEU A 434 0.57 29.73 -15.96
N SER A 435 1.23 30.69 -16.62
CA SER A 435 2.63 31.02 -16.37
C SER A 435 2.88 31.80 -15.08
N GLU A 436 1.83 32.30 -14.43
CA GLU A 436 1.93 33.01 -13.13
C GLU A 436 1.98 32.03 -11.95
N PHE A 437 1.69 30.73 -12.16
CA PHE A 437 1.76 29.69 -11.13
C PHE A 437 3.22 29.26 -10.87
N ASN A 438 3.97 30.12 -10.18
CA ASN A 438 5.41 29.94 -9.94
C ASN A 438 5.77 28.64 -9.19
N ASN A 439 4.84 28.04 -8.44
CA ASN A 439 5.05 26.80 -7.68
C ASN A 439 4.63 25.53 -8.45
N LEU A 440 4.16 25.67 -9.69
CA LEU A 440 3.63 24.55 -10.47
C LEU A 440 4.73 23.54 -10.78
N LEU A 441 4.52 22.29 -10.36
CA LEU A 441 5.40 21.15 -10.59
C LEU A 441 4.90 20.26 -11.72
N GLU A 442 3.59 20.24 -11.95
CA GLU A 442 2.95 19.44 -13.00
C GLU A 442 1.78 20.18 -13.65
N LEU A 443 1.77 20.18 -14.98
CA LEU A 443 0.73 20.74 -15.81
C LEU A 443 0.24 19.70 -16.83
N LYS A 444 -1.03 19.30 -16.74
CA LYS A 444 -1.66 18.41 -17.70
C LYS A 444 -2.92 19.03 -18.25
N ILE A 445 -2.88 19.44 -19.51
CA ILE A 445 -4.03 20.02 -20.24
C ILE A 445 -4.29 19.29 -21.57
N GLY A 446 -3.69 18.12 -21.75
CA GLY A 446 -3.85 17.32 -22.96
C GLY A 446 -5.28 16.81 -23.17
N GLY A 447 -5.65 16.41 -24.39
CA GLY A 447 -6.99 15.90 -24.70
C GLY A 447 -8.07 16.97 -24.56
N ASN A 448 -7.84 18.15 -25.14
CA ASN A 448 -8.76 19.29 -25.06
C ASN A 448 -8.94 19.95 -26.43
N LEU A 449 -9.67 21.07 -26.48
CA LEU A 449 -9.92 21.86 -27.68
C LEU A 449 -9.15 23.18 -27.66
N PHE A 450 -8.01 23.27 -26.96
CA PHE A 450 -7.19 24.48 -26.95
C PHE A 450 -6.64 24.75 -28.36
N THR A 451 -6.65 26.03 -28.74
CA THR A 451 -6.27 26.55 -30.08
C THR A 451 -5.17 27.60 -29.95
N GLY A 452 -4.67 28.12 -31.07
CA GLY A 452 -3.64 29.16 -31.07
C GLY A 452 -2.24 28.62 -30.80
N GLU A 453 -1.30 29.51 -30.47
CA GLU A 453 0.10 29.17 -30.24
C GLU A 453 0.38 28.84 -28.77
N ILE A 454 1.44 28.06 -28.51
CA ILE A 454 1.98 27.91 -27.16
C ILE A 454 2.56 29.27 -26.73
N PRO A 455 2.10 29.88 -25.63
CA PRO A 455 2.59 31.20 -25.23
C PRO A 455 4.05 31.18 -24.80
N LYS A 456 4.83 32.19 -25.21
CA LYS A 456 6.21 32.40 -24.75
C LYS A 456 6.33 32.46 -23.23
N SER A 457 5.31 33.01 -22.57
CA SER A 457 5.28 33.13 -21.11
C SER A 457 5.34 31.78 -20.40
N MET A 458 5.01 30.67 -21.07
CA MET A 458 5.13 29.33 -20.48
C MET A 458 6.56 28.97 -20.04
N GLY A 459 7.59 29.61 -20.62
CA GLY A 459 8.97 29.46 -20.16
C GLY A 459 9.24 29.97 -18.75
N ALA A 460 8.33 30.77 -18.16
CA ALA A 460 8.44 31.27 -16.78
C ALA A 460 8.16 30.20 -15.71
N LEU A 461 7.64 29.03 -16.10
CA LEU A 461 7.36 27.92 -15.17
C LEU A 461 8.62 27.15 -14.76
N HIS A 462 9.64 27.84 -14.24
CA HIS A 462 10.94 27.27 -13.92
C HIS A 462 10.92 26.12 -12.91
N ASN A 463 9.83 25.98 -12.13
CA ASN A 463 9.62 24.91 -11.17
C ASN A 463 8.93 23.66 -11.74
N LEU A 464 8.48 23.71 -13.00
CA LEU A 464 7.83 22.58 -13.65
C LEU A 464 8.82 21.42 -13.75
N LEU A 465 8.44 20.30 -13.15
CA LEU A 465 9.37 19.23 -12.82
C LEU A 465 8.90 17.89 -13.36
N TYR A 466 7.68 17.48 -13.00
CA TYR A 466 7.20 16.15 -13.32
C TYR A 466 6.83 16.02 -14.78
N GLY A 467 6.03 16.97 -15.29
CA GLY A 467 5.50 16.84 -16.62
C GLY A 467 4.74 18.06 -17.11
N MET A 468 4.88 18.32 -18.41
CA MET A 468 4.08 19.24 -19.19
C MET A 468 3.38 18.43 -20.28
N ASN A 469 2.08 18.19 -20.13
CA ASN A 469 1.27 17.50 -21.13
C ASN A 469 0.32 18.50 -21.81
N LEU A 470 0.59 18.80 -23.08
CA LEU A 470 -0.21 19.63 -23.98
C LEU A 470 -0.80 18.81 -25.15
N SER A 471 -0.72 17.48 -25.09
CA SER A 471 -1.04 16.61 -26.21
C SER A 471 -2.51 16.65 -26.62
N ALA A 472 -2.85 16.12 -27.80
CA ALA A 472 -4.24 15.97 -28.25
C ALA A 472 -5.06 17.27 -28.10
N ASN A 473 -4.55 18.36 -28.68
CA ASN A 473 -5.19 19.66 -28.74
C ASN A 473 -5.19 20.18 -30.19
N ARG A 474 -5.64 21.42 -30.41
CA ARG A 474 -5.61 22.09 -31.72
C ARG A 474 -4.56 23.22 -31.75
N LEU A 475 -3.46 23.04 -31.02
CA LEU A 475 -2.38 24.03 -30.94
C LEU A 475 -1.64 24.13 -32.29
N SER A 476 -1.22 25.33 -32.64
CA SER A 476 -0.55 25.67 -33.90
C SER A 476 0.71 26.53 -33.65
N GLY A 477 1.41 26.91 -34.70
CA GLY A 477 2.63 27.72 -34.58
C GLY A 477 3.85 26.87 -34.17
N LYS A 478 4.88 27.50 -33.62
CA LYS A 478 6.16 26.85 -33.24
C LYS A 478 6.23 26.61 -31.74
N ILE A 479 7.09 25.69 -31.30
CA ILE A 479 7.48 25.61 -29.88
C ILE A 479 8.32 26.86 -29.55
N PRO A 480 7.92 27.71 -28.58
CA PRO A 480 8.66 28.91 -28.21
C PRO A 480 10.05 28.59 -27.65
N LEU A 481 11.05 29.42 -27.96
CA LEU A 481 12.43 29.26 -27.48
C LEU A 481 12.51 29.29 -25.95
N GLU A 482 11.61 30.04 -25.32
CA GLU A 482 11.50 30.18 -23.87
C GLU A 482 11.16 28.86 -23.16
N ILE A 483 10.59 27.86 -23.86
CA ILE A 483 10.38 26.51 -23.31
C ILE A 483 11.72 25.86 -22.93
N GLY A 484 12.81 26.17 -23.63
CA GLY A 484 14.16 25.72 -23.27
C GLY A 484 14.63 26.19 -21.88
N MET A 485 13.96 27.19 -21.27
CA MET A 485 14.27 27.66 -19.92
C MET A 485 13.70 26.76 -18.80
N LEU A 486 12.91 25.74 -19.14
CA LEU A 486 12.31 24.80 -18.20
C LEU A 486 13.31 23.72 -17.75
N ILE A 487 14.43 24.14 -17.16
CA ILE A 487 15.60 23.29 -16.89
C ILE A 487 15.32 22.08 -15.97
N LYS A 488 14.22 22.09 -15.22
CA LYS A 488 13.81 21.03 -14.29
C LYS A 488 12.87 20.01 -14.93
N LEU A 489 12.32 20.28 -16.10
CA LEU A 489 11.25 19.50 -16.70
C LEU A 489 11.72 18.09 -17.10
N GLN A 490 11.04 17.06 -16.60
CA GLN A 490 11.39 15.66 -16.85
C GLN A 490 10.58 15.01 -17.96
N SER A 491 9.32 15.39 -18.15
CA SER A 491 8.44 14.82 -19.17
C SER A 491 7.75 15.91 -19.97
N LEU A 492 7.80 15.82 -21.30
CA LEU A 492 7.12 16.72 -22.21
C LEU A 492 6.32 15.94 -23.23
N ASP A 493 5.01 16.15 -23.26
CA ASP A 493 4.14 15.62 -24.31
C ASP A 493 3.42 16.76 -25.02
N VAL A 494 3.70 16.93 -26.32
CA VAL A 494 3.03 17.89 -27.21
C VAL A 494 2.44 17.19 -28.44
N SER A 495 2.30 15.86 -28.37
CA SER A 495 1.83 15.04 -29.49
C SER A 495 0.40 15.37 -29.91
N LEU A 496 -0.01 14.93 -31.10
CA LEU A 496 -1.39 15.08 -31.61
C LEU A 496 -1.84 16.55 -31.59
N ASN A 497 -1.07 17.42 -32.22
CA ASN A 497 -1.36 18.85 -32.39
C ASN A 497 -1.04 19.28 -33.83
N ASN A 498 -1.19 20.57 -34.13
CA ASN A 498 -0.83 21.17 -35.42
C ASN A 498 0.42 22.05 -35.33
N LEU A 499 1.37 21.67 -34.46
CA LEU A 499 2.63 22.42 -34.24
C LEU A 499 3.58 22.24 -35.42
N THR A 500 4.36 23.28 -35.70
CA THR A 500 5.24 23.41 -36.86
C THR A 500 6.64 23.90 -36.44
N GLY A 501 7.58 23.94 -37.38
CA GLY A 501 8.93 24.46 -37.14
C GLY A 501 9.91 23.40 -36.64
N SER A 502 11.08 23.85 -36.19
CA SER A 502 12.15 22.98 -35.69
C SER A 502 11.94 22.61 -34.22
N ILE A 503 12.41 21.42 -33.85
CA ILE A 503 12.41 20.90 -32.47
C ILE A 503 13.73 21.18 -31.72
N ASP A 504 14.62 22.00 -32.28
CA ASP A 504 15.94 22.32 -31.70
C ASP A 504 15.85 22.84 -30.26
N VAL A 505 14.79 23.58 -29.92
CA VAL A 505 14.55 24.11 -28.57
C VAL A 505 14.52 23.02 -27.49
N LEU A 506 14.12 21.79 -27.84
CA LEU A 506 14.06 20.69 -26.89
C LEU A 506 15.44 20.17 -26.49
N ASP A 507 16.51 20.49 -27.25
CA ASP A 507 17.90 20.16 -26.91
C ASP A 507 18.43 21.01 -25.73
N GLU A 508 17.75 22.12 -25.43
CA GLU A 508 18.05 23.03 -24.31
C GLU A 508 17.44 22.57 -22.97
N LEU A 509 16.68 21.46 -22.95
CA LEU A 509 16.08 20.90 -21.73
C LEU A 509 16.99 19.84 -21.09
N PRO A 510 17.85 20.18 -20.11
CA PRO A 510 18.87 19.27 -19.57
C PRO A 510 18.29 18.10 -18.77
N SER A 511 17.15 18.31 -18.10
CA SER A 511 16.53 17.30 -17.22
C SER A 511 15.52 16.41 -17.92
N LEU A 512 15.33 16.55 -19.24
CA LEU A 512 14.30 15.84 -19.98
C LEU A 512 14.60 14.33 -20.03
N LEU A 513 13.60 13.54 -19.67
CA LEU A 513 13.67 12.08 -19.55
C LEU A 513 12.63 11.36 -20.39
N GLU A 514 11.55 12.03 -20.74
CA GLU A 514 10.48 11.54 -21.60
C GLU A 514 10.06 12.68 -22.53
N VAL A 515 9.93 12.37 -23.82
CA VAL A 515 9.48 13.32 -24.82
C VAL A 515 8.54 12.62 -25.79
N ASN A 516 7.44 13.30 -26.14
CA ASN A 516 6.53 12.86 -27.18
C ASN A 516 6.11 14.06 -28.03
N ILE A 517 6.52 14.05 -29.29
CA ILE A 517 6.23 15.10 -30.28
C ILE A 517 5.44 14.55 -31.48
N SER A 518 4.95 13.31 -31.36
CA SER A 518 4.35 12.57 -32.47
C SER A 518 3.08 13.25 -33.01
N TYR A 519 2.75 12.99 -34.27
CA TYR A 519 1.56 13.50 -34.94
C TYR A 519 1.43 15.03 -34.84
N ASN A 520 2.46 15.71 -35.36
CA ASN A 520 2.52 17.15 -35.55
C ASN A 520 3.05 17.43 -36.98
N SER A 521 3.34 18.69 -37.28
CA SER A 521 3.93 19.16 -38.55
C SER A 521 5.36 19.70 -38.35
N PHE A 522 6.15 19.09 -37.46
CA PHE A 522 7.55 19.48 -37.24
C PHE A 522 8.43 19.19 -38.46
N ILE A 523 9.50 19.98 -38.60
CA ILE A 523 10.45 19.91 -39.71
C ILE A 523 11.90 19.90 -39.19
N GLY A 524 12.82 19.34 -39.96
CA GLY A 524 14.26 19.45 -39.69
C GLY A 524 14.88 18.23 -39.02
N PRO A 525 16.19 18.29 -38.73
CA PRO A 525 16.91 17.17 -38.12
C PRO A 525 16.53 16.97 -36.66
N VAL A 526 16.57 15.72 -36.18
CA VAL A 526 16.48 15.44 -34.74
C VAL A 526 17.77 15.89 -34.04
N PRO A 527 17.68 16.74 -33.00
CA PRO A 527 18.85 17.22 -32.24
C PRO A 527 19.62 16.09 -31.55
N LYS A 528 20.92 16.31 -31.31
CA LYS A 528 21.85 15.28 -30.81
C LYS A 528 21.41 14.70 -29.46
N LYS A 529 20.97 15.51 -28.49
CA LYS A 529 20.57 14.96 -27.17
C LYS A 529 19.23 14.23 -27.22
N LEU A 530 18.40 14.50 -28.23
CA LEU A 530 17.14 13.80 -28.45
C LEU A 530 17.31 12.45 -29.17
N MET A 531 18.47 12.19 -29.77
CA MET A 531 18.78 10.91 -30.41
C MET A 531 18.64 9.71 -29.47
N LYS A 532 18.89 9.89 -28.16
CA LYS A 532 18.70 8.83 -27.15
C LYS A 532 17.24 8.35 -27.07
N PHE A 533 16.29 9.25 -27.29
CA PHE A 533 14.85 8.93 -27.26
C PHE A 533 14.35 8.24 -28.52
N LEU A 534 15.00 8.46 -29.67
CA LEU A 534 14.71 7.69 -30.88
C LEU A 534 14.97 6.20 -30.69
N ASN A 535 15.99 5.85 -29.91
CA ASN A 535 16.32 4.46 -29.62
C ASN A 535 15.45 3.85 -28.51
N SER A 536 15.07 4.64 -27.49
CA SER A 536 14.25 4.15 -26.37
C SER A 536 12.75 4.14 -26.65
N SER A 537 12.25 5.12 -27.41
CA SER A 537 10.82 5.35 -27.69
C SER A 537 10.60 5.94 -29.09
N PRO A 538 10.79 5.13 -30.17
CA PRO A 538 10.69 5.62 -31.55
C PRO A 538 9.32 6.21 -31.92
N SER A 539 8.25 5.69 -31.31
CA SER A 539 6.87 6.16 -31.54
C SER A 539 6.67 7.63 -31.16
N SER A 540 7.47 8.17 -30.25
CA SER A 540 7.43 9.58 -29.83
C SER A 540 7.70 10.58 -30.96
N PHE A 541 8.24 10.14 -32.10
CA PHE A 541 8.56 10.99 -33.25
C PHE A 541 7.66 10.72 -34.47
N ALA A 542 6.76 9.73 -34.39
CA ALA A 542 5.91 9.29 -35.50
C ALA A 542 4.98 10.41 -36.01
N GLY A 543 4.49 10.29 -37.24
CA GLY A 543 3.49 11.22 -37.80
C GLY A 543 4.00 12.61 -38.22
N ASN A 544 5.29 12.92 -38.02
CA ASN A 544 5.92 14.14 -38.54
C ASN A 544 6.61 13.85 -39.88
N SER A 545 6.03 14.32 -40.99
CA SER A 545 6.45 13.94 -42.36
C SER A 545 7.83 14.47 -42.79
N HIS A 546 8.33 15.51 -42.13
CA HIS A 546 9.53 16.26 -42.53
C HIS A 546 10.61 16.32 -41.44
N VAL A 547 10.45 15.55 -40.36
CA VAL A 547 11.52 15.30 -39.39
C VAL A 547 12.46 14.23 -39.93
N CYS A 548 13.76 14.47 -39.83
CA CYS A 548 14.78 13.59 -40.41
C CYS A 548 15.93 13.32 -39.43
N VAL A 549 16.72 12.29 -39.70
CA VAL A 549 17.89 11.94 -38.87
C VAL A 549 19.18 12.32 -39.60
N SER A 550 20.08 13.05 -38.93
CA SER A 550 21.41 13.40 -39.44
C SER A 550 22.43 12.34 -39.05
N CYS A 551 22.83 11.49 -39.98
CA CYS A 551 23.79 10.42 -39.74
C CYS A 551 25.18 10.80 -40.29
N SER A 552 26.18 10.91 -39.41
CA SER A 552 27.58 11.11 -39.78
C SER A 552 28.31 9.76 -39.87
N TYR A 553 29.00 9.52 -40.98
CA TYR A 553 29.68 8.25 -41.31
C TYR A 553 30.95 7.96 -40.48
N VAL A 554 31.32 8.82 -39.51
CA VAL A 554 32.65 8.79 -38.88
C VAL A 554 32.69 8.06 -37.54
N ASP A 555 31.56 7.88 -36.83
CA ASP A 555 31.54 7.32 -35.46
C ASP A 555 30.90 5.93 -35.34
N GLY A 556 30.81 5.15 -36.42
CA GLY A 556 30.49 3.71 -36.34
C GLY A 556 29.08 3.32 -35.84
N LEU A 557 28.14 4.27 -35.63
CA LEU A 557 26.73 3.93 -35.37
C LEU A 557 25.96 3.76 -36.67
N THR A 558 25.51 2.54 -36.94
CA THR A 558 24.60 2.19 -38.03
C THR A 558 23.20 2.74 -37.76
N CYS A 559 22.89 3.96 -38.21
CA CYS A 559 21.54 4.54 -38.20
C CYS A 559 20.45 3.72 -38.94
N ILE A 560 20.81 2.63 -39.63
CA ILE A 560 20.06 2.14 -40.79
C ILE A 560 19.08 0.99 -40.48
N ASN A 561 19.10 0.35 -39.30
CA ASN A 561 18.31 -0.88 -39.13
C ASN A 561 17.04 -0.78 -38.26
N ASN A 562 16.67 0.38 -37.67
CA ASN A 562 15.49 0.41 -36.79
C ASN A 562 14.74 1.75 -36.64
N SER A 563 14.99 2.77 -37.48
CA SER A 563 14.31 4.06 -37.38
C SER A 563 13.30 4.28 -38.52
N TYR A 564 12.07 4.66 -38.17
CA TYR A 564 10.99 5.00 -39.13
C TYR A 564 11.19 6.36 -39.83
N LEU A 565 12.25 7.10 -39.49
CA LEU A 565 12.54 8.45 -39.98
C LEU A 565 13.53 8.42 -41.16
N LYS A 566 13.31 9.29 -42.15
CA LYS A 566 14.19 9.39 -43.33
C LYS A 566 15.50 10.13 -42.98
N PRO A 567 16.64 9.76 -43.58
CA PRO A 567 17.86 10.56 -43.49
C PRO A 567 17.65 11.97 -44.07
N CYS A 568 18.26 12.98 -43.44
CA CYS A 568 18.16 14.35 -43.94
C CYS A 568 18.82 14.49 -45.33
N VAL A 569 18.09 15.02 -46.30
CA VAL A 569 18.64 15.28 -47.65
C VAL A 569 19.42 16.60 -47.61
N TYR A 570 20.73 16.51 -47.41
CA TYR A 570 21.62 17.67 -47.55
C TYR A 570 21.90 17.94 -49.03
N LYS A 571 21.38 19.05 -49.58
CA LYS A 571 21.97 19.66 -50.78
C LYS A 571 23.31 20.27 -50.35
N PHE A 572 24.41 19.68 -50.81
CA PHE A 572 25.75 20.27 -50.70
C PHE A 572 25.77 21.63 -51.42
N ILE A 573 25.59 22.72 -50.68
CA ILE A 573 26.07 24.03 -51.12
C ILE A 573 27.52 24.11 -50.68
N ASN A 574 28.39 23.86 -51.65
CA ASN A 574 29.84 23.96 -51.54
C ASN A 574 30.21 25.40 -51.14
N ARG A 575 30.39 25.69 -49.84
CA ARG A 575 31.00 26.94 -49.40
C ARG A 575 32.48 26.74 -49.11
N ARG A 576 33.24 27.60 -49.79
CA ARG A 576 34.70 27.66 -49.92
C ARG A 576 35.45 27.62 -48.59
N SER A 577 36.60 26.95 -48.65
CA SER A 577 37.81 27.03 -47.83
C SER A 577 37.91 28.23 -46.86
N ILE A 578 38.10 27.91 -45.57
CA ILE A 578 38.57 28.85 -44.54
C ILE A 578 40.09 28.96 -44.65
N SER A 579 40.58 30.20 -44.74
CA SER A 579 41.99 30.57 -44.87
C SER A 579 42.81 30.27 -43.61
N LYS A 580 44.09 29.90 -43.79
CA LYS A 580 45.11 29.59 -42.76
C LYS A 580 45.40 30.73 -41.76
N VAL A 581 44.71 31.86 -41.84
CA VAL A 581 44.87 33.04 -40.97
C VAL A 581 44.16 32.87 -39.62
N VAL A 582 43.13 32.02 -39.51
CA VAL A 582 42.36 31.85 -38.26
C VAL A 582 43.08 30.98 -37.23
N ILE A 583 43.94 30.05 -37.66
CA ILE A 583 44.67 29.13 -36.77
C ILE A 583 45.77 29.88 -36.00
N VAL A 584 46.41 30.89 -36.63
CA VAL A 584 47.48 31.69 -35.99
C VAL A 584 46.94 32.71 -34.96
N MET A 585 45.66 33.08 -35.05
CA MET A 585 45.04 34.04 -34.12
C MET A 585 44.56 33.42 -32.80
N ILE A 586 44.42 32.10 -32.73
CA ILE A 586 43.91 31.39 -31.55
C ILE A 586 45.02 31.11 -30.53
N GLU A 587 46.26 30.87 -30.96
CA GLU A 587 47.40 30.63 -30.04
C GLU A 587 47.88 31.89 -29.30
N VAL A 588 47.83 33.06 -29.95
CA VAL A 588 48.30 34.33 -29.36
C VAL A 588 47.32 34.87 -28.30
N GLY A 589 46.02 34.59 -28.44
CA GLY A 589 45.00 35.01 -27.48
C GLY A 589 45.05 34.24 -26.14
N SER A 590 45.38 32.95 -26.20
CA SER A 590 45.47 32.09 -25.01
C SER A 590 46.64 32.44 -24.09
N SER A 591 47.78 32.90 -24.62
CA SER A 591 48.94 33.26 -23.81
C SER A 591 48.78 34.60 -23.06
N ILE A 592 48.00 35.53 -23.60
CA ILE A 592 47.73 36.83 -22.96
C ILE A 592 46.77 36.68 -21.77
N LEU A 593 45.78 35.80 -21.88
CA LEU A 593 44.77 35.56 -20.84
C LEU A 593 45.35 34.88 -19.58
N VAL A 594 46.31 33.97 -19.77
CA VAL A 594 47.01 33.31 -18.67
C VAL A 594 47.96 34.27 -17.94
N SER A 595 48.58 35.20 -18.69
CA SER A 595 49.49 36.21 -18.14
C SER A 595 48.75 37.24 -17.27
N VAL A 596 47.56 37.67 -17.68
CA VAL A 596 46.72 38.62 -16.92
C VAL A 596 46.16 37.98 -15.64
N MET A 597 45.76 36.70 -15.70
CA MET A 597 45.29 35.95 -14.53
C MET A 597 46.39 35.77 -13.47
N LEU A 598 47.63 35.51 -13.88
CA LEU A 598 48.78 35.41 -12.96
C LEU A 598 49.12 36.75 -12.29
N VAL A 599 49.05 37.87 -13.02
CA VAL A 599 49.30 39.21 -12.45
C VAL A 599 48.21 39.62 -11.45
N VAL A 600 46.94 39.28 -11.69
CA VAL A 600 45.83 39.56 -10.76
C VAL A 600 45.97 38.74 -9.46
N VAL A 601 46.35 37.46 -9.57
CA VAL A 601 46.56 36.59 -8.40
C VAL A 601 47.77 37.05 -7.57
N VAL A 602 48.85 37.49 -8.21
CA VAL A 602 50.02 38.07 -7.52
C VAL A 602 49.66 39.43 -6.87
N HIS A 603 48.86 40.27 -7.53
CA HIS A 603 48.41 41.55 -6.97
C HIS A 603 47.46 41.39 -5.77
N MET A 604 46.59 40.37 -5.80
CA MET A 604 45.71 40.01 -4.68
C MET A 604 46.47 39.42 -3.49
N ASN A 605 47.55 38.66 -3.74
CA ASN A 605 48.40 38.10 -2.69
C ASN A 605 49.33 39.16 -2.05
N LEU A 606 49.74 40.20 -2.78
CA LEU A 606 50.54 41.31 -2.24
C LEU A 606 49.71 42.36 -1.46
N ARG A 607 48.40 42.47 -1.69
CA ARG A 607 47.51 43.35 -0.91
C ARG A 607 47.03 42.75 0.42
N LYS A 608 47.19 41.44 0.64
CA LYS A 608 46.64 40.75 1.83
C LYS A 608 47.61 40.68 3.02
N ARG A 609 48.67 41.51 3.05
CA ARG A 609 49.67 41.54 4.12
C ARG A 609 49.76 42.84 4.93
N SER A 610 48.79 43.74 4.86
CA SER A 610 48.75 44.90 5.75
C SER A 610 47.31 45.29 6.09
N LYS A 611 46.87 44.87 7.29
CA LYS A 611 46.28 45.73 8.34
C LYS A 611 45.53 44.86 9.34
N GLN A 612 46.11 44.79 10.53
CA GLN A 612 45.53 44.30 11.77
C GLN A 612 44.96 45.50 12.55
N GLU A 613 43.87 45.25 13.27
CA GLU A 613 43.33 45.94 14.46
C GLU A 613 42.80 47.39 14.37
N VAL A 614 41.56 47.61 14.86
CA VAL A 614 41.19 48.44 16.04
C VAL A 614 39.70 48.22 16.39
N ASN A 615 39.40 48.11 17.69
CA ASN A 615 38.09 47.90 18.34
C ASN A 615 37.15 49.12 18.30
N ALA A 616 35.83 48.91 18.32
CA ALA A 616 34.86 49.72 19.07
C ALA A 616 33.48 49.03 19.18
N SER A 617 32.95 49.01 20.40
CA SER A 617 31.64 48.53 20.89
C SER A 617 30.46 49.41 20.47
N VAL A 618 29.23 48.87 20.41
CA VAL A 618 27.99 49.33 21.12
C VAL A 618 26.84 48.32 20.89
N ASP A 619 26.37 47.78 22.01
CA ASP A 619 25.04 47.27 22.44
C ASP A 619 24.01 46.70 21.46
N GLY A 620 23.64 45.44 21.73
CA GLY A 620 22.36 44.83 21.35
C GLY A 620 21.94 43.83 22.44
N GLU A 621 20.79 44.09 23.06
CA GLU A 621 20.23 43.35 24.20
C GLU A 621 20.05 41.85 23.92
N GLU A 622 20.57 41.02 24.84
CA GLU A 622 20.28 39.59 24.91
C GLU A 622 18.89 39.35 25.52
N VAL A 623 17.98 38.80 24.72
CA VAL A 623 16.80 38.09 25.24
C VAL A 623 17.27 36.71 25.74
N ARG A 624 17.39 36.57 27.06
CA ARG A 624 17.60 35.29 27.75
C ARG A 624 16.37 34.39 27.57
N THR A 625 16.54 33.24 26.92
CA THR A 625 15.75 32.04 27.21
C THR A 625 16.66 30.96 27.77
N GLN A 626 16.60 30.79 29.09
CA GLN A 626 17.16 29.66 29.83
C GLN A 626 16.40 28.38 29.50
N THR A 627 17.06 27.37 28.95
CA THR A 627 16.75 25.94 29.17
C THR A 627 17.98 25.08 28.85
N GLY A 628 18.95 25.02 29.78
CA GLY A 628 20.02 24.01 29.75
C GLY A 628 19.68 22.90 30.73
N LYS A 629 19.47 21.67 30.24
CA LYS A 629 19.27 20.47 31.06
C LYS A 629 20.57 20.18 31.82
N HIS A 630 20.50 19.96 33.14
CA HIS A 630 21.66 19.60 33.97
C HIS A 630 22.26 18.27 33.49
N MET A 631 23.58 18.18 33.31
CA MET A 631 24.26 17.00 32.77
C MET A 631 24.05 15.76 33.66
N SER A 632 23.48 14.71 33.09
CA SER A 632 23.12 13.47 33.79
C SER A 632 24.35 12.71 34.32
N SER A 633 24.15 11.84 35.31
CA SER A 633 25.22 10.98 35.83
C SER A 633 25.79 10.04 34.74
N LEU A 634 24.95 9.56 33.83
CA LEU A 634 25.34 8.66 32.75
C LEU A 634 26.26 9.36 31.73
N ILE A 635 25.92 10.58 31.31
CA ILE A 635 26.76 11.35 30.37
C ILE A 635 28.11 11.69 31.01
N LYS A 636 28.17 12.01 32.31
CA LYS A 636 29.43 12.20 33.03
C LYS A 636 30.32 10.95 33.03
N GLN A 637 29.72 9.76 33.17
CA GLN A 637 30.45 8.49 33.07
C GLN A 637 30.98 8.26 31.64
N VAL A 638 30.16 8.52 30.62
CA VAL A 638 30.56 8.41 29.21
C VAL A 638 31.75 9.31 28.90
N MET A 639 31.71 10.58 29.31
CA MET A 639 32.82 11.52 29.11
C MET A 639 34.10 11.02 29.79
N LYS A 640 34.00 10.51 31.03
CA LYS A 640 35.14 9.94 31.76
C LYS A 640 35.75 8.72 31.07
N VAL A 641 34.92 7.77 30.61
CA VAL A 641 35.37 6.52 29.97
C VAL A 641 36.00 6.77 28.61
N THR A 642 35.47 7.74 27.86
CA THR A 642 35.94 8.06 26.50
C THR A 642 37.05 9.10 26.46
N ASN A 643 37.52 9.57 27.63
CA ASN A 643 38.44 10.69 27.77
C ASN A 643 37.97 11.92 26.97
N ASP A 644 36.73 12.35 27.28
CA ASP A 644 35.99 13.44 26.64
C ASP A 644 35.73 13.23 25.13
N LEU A 645 35.27 12.03 24.77
CA LEU A 645 34.97 11.64 23.38
C LEU A 645 36.19 11.81 22.46
N ASN A 646 37.29 11.15 22.84
CA ASN A 646 38.53 11.11 22.07
C ASN A 646 38.38 10.32 20.76
N ASP A 647 39.14 10.72 19.73
CA ASP A 647 39.12 10.14 18.39
C ASP A 647 39.39 8.62 18.33
N GLN A 648 40.09 8.05 19.32
CA GLN A 648 40.32 6.59 19.39
C GLN A 648 39.04 5.75 19.54
N TYR A 649 37.93 6.37 19.96
CA TYR A 649 36.63 5.71 20.12
C TYR A 649 35.70 5.96 18.93
N ILE A 650 36.13 6.67 17.89
CA ILE A 650 35.30 6.98 16.72
C ILE A 650 34.97 5.70 15.94
N VAL A 651 33.68 5.53 15.65
CA VAL A 651 33.14 4.46 14.81
C VAL A 651 32.82 4.99 13.42
N ALA A 652 32.23 6.19 13.35
CA ALA A 652 31.79 6.80 12.11
C ALA A 652 31.71 8.33 12.25
N GLY A 653 31.88 9.05 11.13
CA GLY A 653 31.78 10.51 11.08
C GLY A 653 31.02 10.99 9.84
N GLY A 654 30.11 11.95 10.01
CA GLY A 654 29.24 12.44 8.93
C GLY A 654 28.91 13.93 9.00
N ALA A 655 27.91 14.35 8.21
CA ALA A 655 27.46 15.74 8.10
C ALA A 655 26.63 16.24 9.30
N HIS A 656 26.20 15.32 10.19
CA HIS A 656 25.36 15.57 11.37
C HIS A 656 26.05 15.21 12.70
N GLY A 657 27.33 14.85 12.70
CA GLY A 657 28.09 14.55 13.93
C GLY A 657 29.08 13.40 13.78
N ILE A 658 29.80 13.12 14.87
CA ILE A 658 30.76 12.02 15.01
C ILE A 658 30.18 11.02 16.03
N ILE A 659 30.24 9.73 15.71
CA ILE A 659 29.72 8.64 16.55
C ILE A 659 30.88 7.92 17.22
N TYR A 660 30.80 7.79 18.54
CA TYR A 660 31.78 7.13 19.39
C TYR A 660 31.19 5.83 19.98
N ARG A 661 31.98 4.76 20.03
CA ARG A 661 31.63 3.52 20.74
C ARG A 661 32.03 3.68 22.20
N VAL A 662 31.10 3.48 23.11
CA VAL A 662 31.31 3.65 24.55
C VAL A 662 31.04 2.33 25.26
N GLN A 663 32.06 1.76 25.90
CA GLN A 663 31.94 0.54 26.69
C GLN A 663 31.92 0.91 28.18
N LEU A 664 30.77 0.82 28.85
CA LEU A 664 30.65 1.12 30.29
C LEU A 664 30.94 -0.10 31.17
N SER A 665 30.53 -1.29 30.72
CA SER A 665 30.78 -2.60 31.35
C SER A 665 30.83 -3.68 30.25
N SER A 666 31.10 -4.96 30.55
CA SER A 666 31.11 -6.03 29.53
C SER A 666 29.82 -6.13 28.73
N ASP A 667 28.69 -5.82 29.37
CA ASP A 667 27.34 -6.04 28.83
C ASP A 667 26.64 -4.74 28.43
N GLN A 668 27.29 -3.59 28.64
CA GLN A 668 26.72 -2.27 28.34
C GLN A 668 27.61 -1.50 27.36
N VAL A 669 27.23 -1.57 26.07
CA VAL A 669 27.85 -0.82 24.97
C VAL A 669 26.86 0.21 24.43
N LEU A 670 27.29 1.46 24.39
CA LEU A 670 26.49 2.59 23.92
C LEU A 670 27.15 3.24 22.70
N ALA A 671 26.35 3.92 21.89
CA ALA A 671 26.81 4.84 20.87
C ALA A 671 26.58 6.28 21.33
N ALA A 672 27.60 7.13 21.25
CA ALA A 672 27.51 8.54 21.56
C ALA A 672 27.69 9.37 20.27
N LYS A 673 26.65 10.09 19.84
CA LYS A 673 26.70 11.00 18.69
C LYS A 673 27.00 12.42 19.18
N LYS A 674 28.21 12.92 18.90
CA LYS A 674 28.65 14.30 19.19
C LYS A 674 28.32 15.20 18.00
N ILE A 675 27.64 16.31 18.25
CA ILE A 675 27.27 17.32 17.26
C ILE A 675 27.93 18.64 17.67
N GLU A 676 28.96 19.06 16.94
CA GLU A 676 29.65 20.33 17.21
C GLU A 676 28.88 21.52 16.62
N PHE A 677 28.69 22.56 17.42
CA PHE A 677 28.00 23.79 17.04
C PHE A 677 28.99 24.89 16.61
N SER A 678 30.25 24.84 17.05
CA SER A 678 31.31 25.79 16.70
C SER A 678 31.97 25.46 15.34
N SER A 679 32.31 26.50 14.56
CA SER A 679 32.49 26.37 13.11
C SER A 679 33.85 25.81 12.67
N ASN A 680 33.81 24.81 11.78
CA ASN A 680 34.77 24.65 10.67
C ASN A 680 34.11 24.21 9.34
N ARG A 681 32.76 24.12 9.27
CA ARG A 681 32.02 23.55 8.10
C ARG A 681 30.85 24.39 7.57
N GLY A 682 30.96 25.72 7.56
CA GLY A 682 30.05 26.61 6.81
C GLY A 682 28.55 26.60 7.17
N LYS A 683 28.12 25.93 8.24
CA LYS A 683 26.74 25.94 8.76
C LYS A 683 26.64 26.84 10.01
N SER A 684 25.56 27.61 10.13
CA SER A 684 25.30 28.45 11.32
C SER A 684 25.14 27.58 12.59
N PRO A 685 25.78 27.93 13.73
CA PRO A 685 25.66 27.22 15.01
C PRO A 685 24.21 26.97 15.46
N HIS A 686 23.32 27.95 15.23
CA HIS A 686 21.91 27.87 15.57
C HIS A 686 21.18 26.76 14.80
N LYS A 687 21.62 26.45 13.56
CA LYS A 687 20.98 25.44 12.69
C LYS A 687 21.28 24.01 13.14
N LEU A 688 22.50 23.74 13.59
CA LEU A 688 22.89 22.40 14.07
C LEU A 688 22.20 22.07 15.41
N LYS A 689 22.03 23.07 16.26
CA LYS A 689 21.25 22.96 17.49
C LYS A 689 19.77 22.64 17.22
N GLU A 690 19.18 23.26 16.18
CA GLU A 690 17.80 22.97 15.76
C GLU A 690 17.63 21.52 15.24
N ILE A 691 18.60 21.02 14.45
CA ILE A 691 18.61 19.63 13.95
C ILE A 691 18.63 18.64 15.13
N MET A 692 19.50 18.89 16.11
CA MET A 692 19.59 18.06 17.31
C MET A 692 18.29 18.06 18.13
N HIS A 693 17.71 19.25 18.36
CA HIS A 693 16.44 19.36 19.09
C HIS A 693 15.30 18.62 18.39
N ARG A 694 15.24 18.67 17.06
CA ARG A 694 14.21 17.96 16.29
C ARG A 694 14.36 16.45 16.38
N GLU A 695 15.59 15.95 16.29
CA GLU A 695 15.89 14.53 16.45
C GLU A 695 15.44 14.02 17.82
N ILE A 696 15.70 14.79 18.88
CA ILE A 696 15.25 14.46 20.25
C ILE A 696 13.71 14.49 20.36
N GLU A 697 13.05 15.56 19.91
CA GLU A 697 11.58 15.70 19.99
C GLU A 697 10.89 14.51 19.30
N ILE A 698 11.33 14.12 18.10
CA ILE A 698 10.72 13.02 17.35
C ILE A 698 11.01 11.67 18.00
N VAL A 699 12.25 11.42 18.41
CA VAL A 699 12.63 10.12 18.99
C VAL A 699 11.98 9.86 20.34
N GLU A 700 11.71 10.91 21.13
CA GLU A 700 10.93 10.78 22.37
C GLU A 700 9.45 10.42 22.12
N MET A 701 8.91 10.70 20.94
CA MET A 701 7.52 10.44 20.57
C MET A 701 7.30 9.07 19.90
N ILE A 702 8.34 8.47 19.31
CA ILE A 702 8.23 7.22 18.56
C ILE A 702 8.57 6.00 19.43
N ASN A 703 7.76 4.94 19.30
CA ASN A 703 8.01 3.67 19.95
C ASN A 703 7.57 2.54 19.00
N HIS A 704 8.54 1.96 18.28
CA HIS A 704 8.30 0.89 17.31
C HIS A 704 9.54 -0.02 17.16
N PRO A 705 9.40 -1.35 16.99
CA PRO A 705 10.53 -2.30 16.89
C PRO A 705 11.49 -2.11 15.71
N ASN A 706 11.19 -1.18 14.81
CA ASN A 706 12.03 -0.80 13.66
C ASN A 706 12.54 0.64 13.75
N MET A 707 12.60 1.22 14.96
CA MET A 707 13.12 2.57 15.22
C MET A 707 14.28 2.51 16.21
N ALA A 708 15.35 3.26 15.94
CA ALA A 708 16.43 3.45 16.90
C ALA A 708 15.93 4.31 18.08
N ARG A 709 16.28 3.90 19.30
CA ARG A 709 15.89 4.58 20.54
C ARG A 709 17.07 5.34 21.16
N HIS A 710 16.81 6.57 21.59
CA HIS A 710 17.75 7.35 22.38
C HIS A 710 17.60 7.05 23.87
N ILE A 711 18.73 6.92 24.55
CA ILE A 711 18.84 6.61 25.98
C ILE A 711 18.94 7.89 26.80
N ASP A 712 19.77 8.83 26.37
CA ASP A 712 19.98 10.11 27.06
C ASP A 712 20.52 11.17 26.08
N TYR A 713 20.51 12.45 26.46
CA TYR A 713 21.12 13.52 25.68
C TYR A 713 21.57 14.68 26.57
N TRP A 714 22.57 15.41 26.10
CA TRP A 714 23.03 16.65 26.70
C TRP A 714 23.32 17.68 25.62
N CYS A 715 22.83 18.90 25.82
CA CYS A 715 23.08 20.01 24.89
C CYS A 715 23.88 21.10 25.62
N GLY A 716 25.15 21.24 25.25
CA GLY A 716 26.01 22.34 25.68
C GLY A 716 25.89 23.57 24.79
N ASN A 717 26.78 24.54 25.00
CA ASN A 717 26.87 25.74 24.18
C ASN A 717 27.64 25.49 22.87
N ASP A 718 28.72 24.73 22.94
CA ASP A 718 29.63 24.50 21.79
C ASP A 718 29.39 23.18 21.07
N TYR A 719 28.78 22.20 21.73
CA TYR A 719 28.40 20.92 21.13
C TYR A 719 27.29 20.24 21.95
N GLY A 720 26.63 19.27 21.34
CA GLY A 720 25.67 18.39 22.00
C GLY A 720 26.04 16.92 21.83
N VAL A 721 25.53 16.08 22.73
CA VAL A 721 25.74 14.63 22.73
C VAL A 721 24.37 13.94 22.81
N ILE A 722 24.12 12.98 21.92
CA ILE A 722 22.99 12.05 21.98
C ILE A 722 23.54 10.65 22.26
N LEU A 723 23.04 10.00 23.32
CA LEU A 723 23.37 8.62 23.65
C LEU A 723 22.28 7.68 23.15
N SER A 724 22.66 6.62 22.45
CA SER A 724 21.78 5.56 21.97
C SER A 724 22.40 4.19 22.22
N GLN A 725 21.60 3.13 22.03
CA GLN A 725 22.12 1.77 22.05
C GLN A 725 23.12 1.57 20.88
N TYR A 726 24.21 0.85 21.13
CA TYR A 726 25.17 0.49 20.09
C TYR A 726 24.64 -0.69 19.26
N MET A 727 24.71 -0.59 17.94
CA MET A 727 24.25 -1.63 17.02
C MET A 727 25.46 -2.40 16.47
N GLU A 728 25.59 -3.67 16.84
CA GLU A 728 26.78 -4.50 16.62
C GLU A 728 27.07 -4.76 15.14
N ASN A 729 26.03 -4.91 14.32
CA ASN A 729 26.14 -5.13 12.89
C ASN A 729 26.29 -3.83 12.08
N GLY A 730 26.39 -2.67 12.74
CA GLY A 730 26.55 -1.37 12.08
C GLY A 730 25.31 -0.96 11.29
N SER A 731 25.53 -0.25 10.19
CA SER A 731 24.49 0.16 9.25
C SER A 731 24.31 -0.84 8.11
N LEU A 732 23.16 -0.81 7.45
CA LEU A 732 22.90 -1.61 6.26
C LEU A 732 23.90 -1.30 5.13
N HIS A 733 24.38 -0.05 5.07
CA HIS A 733 25.44 0.32 4.13
C HIS A 733 26.72 -0.49 4.37
N ASP A 734 27.14 -0.63 5.62
CA ASP A 734 28.36 -1.36 5.99
C ASP A 734 28.25 -2.84 5.60
N VAL A 735 27.07 -3.44 5.77
CA VAL A 735 26.83 -4.85 5.38
C VAL A 735 26.81 -5.04 3.86
N LEU A 736 26.28 -4.08 3.11
CA LEU A 736 26.20 -4.15 1.65
C LEU A 736 27.53 -3.84 0.97
N HIS A 737 28.25 -2.81 1.43
CA HIS A 737 29.30 -2.15 0.66
C HIS A 737 30.68 -2.08 1.34
N ASP A 738 30.84 -2.39 2.64
CA ASP A 738 32.18 -2.43 3.23
C ASP A 738 33.00 -3.60 2.64
N ASN A 739 34.26 -3.30 2.31
CA ASN A 739 35.25 -4.24 1.77
C ASN A 739 35.77 -5.26 2.79
N ARG A 740 34.90 -5.84 3.63
CA ARG A 740 35.26 -7.02 4.42
C ARG A 740 35.48 -8.17 3.45
N SER A 741 36.61 -8.86 3.55
CA SER A 741 36.96 -9.99 2.69
C SER A 741 36.97 -11.28 3.52
N PRO A 742 36.05 -12.24 3.29
CA PRO A 742 34.96 -12.19 2.31
C PRO A 742 33.78 -11.29 2.76
N PRO A 743 33.00 -10.72 1.82
CA PRO A 743 31.83 -9.92 2.17
C PRO A 743 30.80 -10.78 2.90
N PRO A 744 30.03 -10.22 3.85
CA PRO A 744 28.99 -10.98 4.54
C PRO A 744 28.02 -11.60 3.54
N SER A 745 27.79 -12.90 3.65
CA SER A 745 26.77 -13.60 2.86
C SER A 745 25.41 -13.16 3.37
N LEU A 746 24.65 -12.46 2.52
CA LEU A 746 23.34 -11.93 2.86
C LEU A 746 22.30 -12.75 2.09
N MET A 747 21.77 -13.80 2.72
CA MET A 747 20.75 -14.66 2.12
C MET A 747 19.42 -13.92 1.91
N TRP A 748 18.57 -14.44 1.02
CA TRP A 748 17.31 -13.79 0.67
C TRP A 748 16.39 -13.55 1.87
N ASP A 749 16.32 -14.47 2.82
CA ASP A 749 15.48 -14.36 4.03
C ASP A 749 15.88 -13.14 4.89
N VAL A 750 17.19 -12.88 5.04
CA VAL A 750 17.71 -11.71 5.75
C VAL A 750 17.41 -10.43 4.97
N ARG A 751 17.65 -10.40 3.65
CA ARG A 751 17.30 -9.27 2.78
C ARG A 751 15.80 -8.93 2.88
N PHE A 752 14.97 -9.96 2.86
CA PHE A 752 13.52 -9.85 2.98
C PHE A 752 13.09 -9.34 4.36
N LYS A 753 13.70 -9.84 5.45
CA LYS A 753 13.47 -9.34 6.82
C LYS A 753 13.78 -7.84 6.92
N ILE A 754 14.89 -7.40 6.35
CA ILE A 754 15.30 -5.99 6.32
C ILE A 754 14.27 -5.16 5.53
N ALA A 755 13.92 -5.59 4.31
CA ALA A 755 12.95 -4.93 3.46
C ALA A 755 11.59 -4.72 4.17
N VAL A 756 11.08 -5.77 4.82
CA VAL A 756 9.79 -5.73 5.55
C VAL A 756 9.88 -4.84 6.79
N GLY A 757 10.95 -4.93 7.56
CA GLY A 757 11.11 -4.14 8.79
C GLY A 757 11.20 -2.65 8.52
N VAL A 758 11.95 -2.23 7.50
CA VAL A 758 12.00 -0.81 7.08
C VAL A 758 10.62 -0.33 6.60
N ALA A 759 9.89 -1.15 5.84
CA ALA A 759 8.55 -0.78 5.38
C ALA A 759 7.56 -0.55 6.53
N LYS A 760 7.58 -1.42 7.55
CA LYS A 760 6.75 -1.29 8.75
C LYS A 760 7.11 -0.04 9.56
N GLY A 761 8.40 0.26 9.70
CA GLY A 761 8.85 1.49 10.34
C GLY A 761 8.32 2.75 9.65
N LEU A 762 8.38 2.80 8.32
CA LEU A 762 7.87 3.95 7.56
C LEU A 762 6.34 4.04 7.57
N GLU A 763 5.62 2.92 7.52
CA GLU A 763 4.16 2.90 7.68
C GLU A 763 3.75 3.55 9.01
N TYR A 764 4.42 3.18 10.10
CA TYR A 764 4.20 3.73 11.44
C TYR A 764 4.35 5.27 11.46
N LEU A 765 5.45 5.81 10.93
CA LEU A 765 5.68 7.27 10.88
C LEU A 765 4.61 8.02 10.05
N HIS A 766 4.19 7.41 8.94
CA HIS A 766 3.30 8.05 7.98
C HIS A 766 1.83 8.05 8.38
N TYR A 767 1.40 7.13 9.26
CA TYR A 767 -0.01 6.87 9.47
C TYR A 767 -0.46 6.78 10.94
N ASP A 768 0.44 6.49 11.88
CA ASP A 768 0.07 6.36 13.29
C ASP A 768 0.21 7.68 14.07
N PHE A 769 0.75 8.73 13.43
CA PHE A 769 0.88 10.07 14.01
C PHE A 769 0.02 11.12 13.30
N LEU A 770 -0.50 12.06 14.09
CA LEU A 770 -1.25 13.24 13.65
C LEU A 770 -0.58 14.50 14.22
N PRO A 771 0.04 15.35 13.38
CA PRO A 771 0.30 15.19 11.95
C PRO A 771 1.31 14.05 11.66
N PRO A 772 1.31 13.49 10.43
CA PRO A 772 2.26 12.45 10.03
C PRO A 772 3.72 12.94 10.13
N ILE A 773 4.64 12.03 10.45
CA ILE A 773 6.08 12.27 10.46
C ILE A 773 6.64 11.79 9.13
N VAL A 774 7.29 12.67 8.37
CA VAL A 774 8.00 12.30 7.12
C VAL A 774 9.49 12.32 7.42
N HIS A 775 10.20 11.22 7.18
CA HIS A 775 11.60 11.05 7.58
C HIS A 775 12.57 11.85 6.70
N ARG A 776 12.37 11.87 5.38
CA ARG A 776 13.11 12.65 4.36
C ARG A 776 14.57 12.27 4.09
N ASP A 777 15.14 11.27 4.77
CA ASP A 777 16.53 10.84 4.55
C ASP A 777 16.71 9.33 4.77
N ILE A 778 15.83 8.54 4.15
CA ILE A 778 15.92 7.08 4.18
C ILE A 778 17.00 6.63 3.20
N LYS A 779 17.98 5.88 3.72
CA LYS A 779 19.12 5.32 2.98
C LYS A 779 19.78 4.21 3.80
N PRO A 780 20.60 3.33 3.21
CA PRO A 780 21.24 2.23 3.94
C PRO A 780 22.08 2.68 5.14
N ARG A 781 22.74 3.84 5.09
CA ARG A 781 23.52 4.40 6.23
C ARG A 781 22.66 4.78 7.44
N ASN A 782 21.39 5.09 7.23
CA ASN A 782 20.44 5.48 8.29
C ASN A 782 19.55 4.30 8.75
N ILE A 783 19.82 3.10 8.26
CA ILE A 783 19.17 1.86 8.69
C ILE A 783 20.22 1.06 9.46
N LEU A 784 20.13 1.07 10.78
CA LEU A 784 21.02 0.30 11.65
C LEU A 784 20.53 -1.15 11.75
N LEU A 785 21.45 -2.08 12.00
CA LEU A 785 21.16 -3.50 12.11
C LEU A 785 21.51 -4.00 13.51
N GLY A 786 20.49 -4.51 14.22
CA GLY A 786 20.68 -5.20 15.49
C GLY A 786 21.38 -6.56 15.33
N PHE A 787 21.70 -7.22 16.44
CA PHE A 787 22.37 -8.54 16.47
C PHE A 787 21.68 -9.59 15.57
N ASP A 788 20.36 -9.58 15.52
CA ASP A 788 19.53 -10.51 14.75
C ASP A 788 19.21 -10.02 13.32
N MET A 789 19.95 -9.02 12.82
CA MET A 789 19.69 -8.33 11.54
C MET A 789 18.32 -7.64 11.48
N GLN A 790 17.72 -7.31 12.63
CA GLN A 790 16.54 -6.45 12.67
C GLN A 790 16.89 -5.03 12.22
N PRO A 791 16.18 -4.45 11.24
CA PRO A 791 16.45 -3.09 10.77
C PRO A 791 15.83 -2.05 11.71
N LEU A 792 16.60 -1.02 12.03
CA LEU A 792 16.22 0.10 12.88
C LEU A 792 16.47 1.41 12.14
N ILE A 793 15.40 2.15 11.84
CA ILE A 793 15.48 3.47 11.19
C ILE A 793 16.01 4.49 12.20
N ASN A 794 17.00 5.28 11.78
CA ASN A 794 17.70 6.27 12.61
C ASN A 794 17.93 7.61 11.86
N ASP A 795 18.39 8.63 12.58
CA ASP A 795 18.75 9.98 12.08
C ASP A 795 17.54 10.84 11.65
N PHE A 796 16.71 11.22 12.64
CA PHE A 796 15.51 12.05 12.45
C PHE A 796 15.80 13.56 12.34
N GLY A 797 17.07 13.98 12.25
CA GLY A 797 17.44 15.39 12.18
C GLY A 797 16.83 16.17 11.00
N THR A 798 16.44 15.46 9.93
CA THR A 798 15.79 16.03 8.74
C THR A 798 14.28 15.81 8.68
N ALA A 799 13.73 15.02 9.61
CA ALA A 799 12.32 14.66 9.62
C ALA A 799 11.42 15.89 9.81
N LEU A 800 10.17 15.82 9.36
CA LEU A 800 9.24 16.94 9.43
C LEU A 800 7.90 16.53 10.05
N ARG A 801 7.40 17.37 10.97
CA ARG A 801 6.07 17.30 11.59
C ARG A 801 5.25 18.50 11.15
N ARG A 802 4.09 18.28 10.50
CA ARG A 802 3.25 19.38 9.97
C ARG A 802 2.38 20.00 11.07
N LYS A 803 2.88 20.98 11.84
CA LYS A 803 2.05 21.68 12.83
C LYS A 803 0.80 22.27 12.16
N GLN A 804 -0.39 21.90 12.62
CA GLN A 804 -1.61 22.66 12.35
C GLN A 804 -1.39 24.06 12.93
N HIS A 805 -1.73 25.09 12.16
CA HIS A 805 -1.72 26.47 12.63
C HIS A 805 -2.56 26.59 13.90
N GLU A 806 -1.92 26.89 15.02
CA GLU A 806 -2.60 27.40 16.20
C GLU A 806 -2.95 28.88 15.95
N HIS A 807 -4.21 29.19 16.17
CA HIS A 807 -4.75 30.54 16.18
C HIS A 807 -4.10 31.38 17.28
N SER A 808 -3.35 32.42 16.90
CA SER A 808 -3.37 33.72 17.60
C SER A 808 -2.54 34.77 16.87
N SER A 809 -3.21 35.90 16.60
CA SER A 809 -2.69 37.27 16.37
C SER A 809 -1.64 37.52 15.28
N VAL A 810 -2.12 38.14 14.19
CA VAL A 810 -1.62 39.38 13.57
C VAL A 810 -0.11 39.68 13.69
N ASN A 811 0.51 39.78 12.50
CA ASN A 811 1.85 40.29 12.20
C ASN A 811 3.02 39.38 12.59
N GLU A 812 3.43 38.51 11.65
CA GLU A 812 4.84 38.38 11.28
C GLU A 812 5.01 37.58 9.98
N THR A 813 5.53 38.26 8.98
CA THR A 813 6.02 37.74 7.70
C THR A 813 7.26 36.85 7.94
N THR A 814 7.09 35.63 8.43
CA THR A 814 8.03 34.51 8.19
C THR A 814 7.42 33.17 8.59
N GLN A 815 6.46 32.72 7.80
CA GLN A 815 6.13 31.30 7.77
C GLN A 815 7.40 30.57 7.30
N ARG A 816 8.17 29.99 8.24
CA ARG A 816 9.50 29.38 7.99
C ARG A 816 9.40 28.23 6.98
N LEU A 817 9.49 28.58 5.70
CA LEU A 817 9.83 27.68 4.60
C LEU A 817 11.24 27.16 4.89
N SER A 818 11.41 25.83 4.96
CA SER A 818 12.75 25.24 4.98
C SER A 818 13.46 25.61 3.68
N THR A 819 14.47 26.48 3.74
CA THR A 819 15.22 26.95 2.56
C THR A 819 16.17 25.91 1.96
N HIS A 820 16.04 24.62 2.34
CA HIS A 820 17.03 23.59 2.02
C HIS A 820 16.36 22.29 1.53
N ILE A 821 16.89 21.76 0.43
CA ILE A 821 16.68 20.38 -0.01
C ILE A 821 17.19 19.46 1.10
N ALA A 822 16.31 18.61 1.65
CA ALA A 822 16.68 17.61 2.65
C ALA A 822 16.65 16.22 2.01
N GLY A 823 17.64 15.39 2.35
CA GLY A 823 17.84 14.05 1.80
C GLY A 823 19.25 13.89 1.20
N THR A 824 19.65 12.65 0.95
CA THR A 824 20.97 12.31 0.41
C THR A 824 20.90 12.06 -1.10
N ILE A 825 21.83 12.65 -1.85
CA ILE A 825 21.93 12.50 -3.31
C ILE A 825 21.93 11.01 -3.68
N GLY A 826 21.12 10.61 -4.67
CA GLY A 826 20.87 9.21 -5.05
C GLY A 826 19.56 8.64 -4.49
N TYR A 827 19.13 9.08 -3.30
CA TYR A 827 17.90 8.62 -2.63
C TYR A 827 16.80 9.68 -2.60
N ILE A 828 17.12 10.93 -2.95
CA ILE A 828 16.18 12.04 -3.04
C ILE A 828 15.16 11.71 -4.15
N ALA A 829 13.89 11.71 -3.76
CA ALA A 829 12.79 11.57 -4.71
C ALA A 829 12.86 12.69 -5.77
N PRO A 830 12.57 12.41 -7.06
CA PRO A 830 12.72 13.37 -8.14
C PRO A 830 12.07 14.73 -7.85
N GLU A 831 10.96 14.73 -7.09
CA GLU A 831 10.28 15.93 -6.66
C GLU A 831 11.02 16.83 -5.68
N ASN A 832 11.77 16.22 -4.78
CA ASN A 832 12.42 16.89 -3.66
C ASN A 832 13.77 17.49 -4.08
N ALA A 833 14.31 17.10 -5.24
CA ALA A 833 15.50 17.73 -5.83
C ALA A 833 15.24 19.19 -6.20
N TYR A 834 13.97 19.59 -6.31
CA TYR A 834 13.57 20.89 -6.82
C TYR A 834 12.41 21.56 -6.08
N SER A 835 11.79 20.86 -5.12
CA SER A 835 10.75 21.36 -4.21
C SER A 835 11.15 21.16 -2.75
N ILE A 836 10.81 22.13 -1.90
CA ILE A 836 11.02 22.08 -0.44
C ILE A 836 9.81 21.49 0.32
N VAL A 837 8.75 21.11 -0.39
CA VAL A 837 7.53 20.55 0.19
C VAL A 837 7.73 19.08 0.52
N ALA A 838 7.67 18.73 1.81
CA ALA A 838 7.82 17.34 2.25
C ALA A 838 6.55 16.53 1.96
N SER A 839 6.70 15.38 1.28
CA SER A 839 5.62 14.43 1.00
C SER A 839 5.95 13.06 1.57
N ARG A 840 4.95 12.33 2.06
CA ARG A 840 5.10 10.91 2.45
C ARG A 840 5.66 10.07 1.30
N MET A 841 5.33 10.45 0.07
CA MET A 841 5.77 9.75 -1.14
C MET A 841 7.27 9.87 -1.40
N SER A 842 7.96 10.84 -0.79
CA SER A 842 9.41 10.92 -0.93
C SER A 842 10.12 9.80 -0.16
N ASP A 843 9.64 9.45 1.03
CA ASP A 843 10.19 8.32 1.79
C ASP A 843 9.91 6.98 1.07
N VAL A 844 8.77 6.86 0.39
CA VAL A 844 8.44 5.68 -0.44
C VAL A 844 9.46 5.52 -1.58
N TYR A 845 9.84 6.62 -2.25
CA TYR A 845 10.86 6.58 -3.30
C TYR A 845 12.21 6.13 -2.74
N SER A 846 12.66 6.77 -1.65
CA SER A 846 13.92 6.42 -1.00
C SER A 846 13.95 4.97 -0.54
N TYR A 847 12.83 4.46 -0.03
CA TYR A 847 12.64 3.03 0.29
C TYR A 847 12.78 2.13 -0.95
N GLY A 848 12.19 2.52 -2.08
CA GLY A 848 12.35 1.81 -3.34
C GLY A 848 13.81 1.73 -3.80
N VAL A 849 14.59 2.80 -3.63
CA VAL A 849 16.04 2.79 -3.90
C VAL A 849 16.79 1.83 -2.97
N VAL A 850 16.46 1.83 -1.66
CA VAL A 850 17.02 0.87 -0.70
C VAL A 850 16.72 -0.58 -1.10
N LEU A 851 15.52 -0.88 -1.61
CA LEU A 851 15.20 -2.21 -2.12
C LEU A 851 16.07 -2.59 -3.32
N LEU A 852 16.32 -1.66 -4.25
CA LEU A 852 17.21 -1.94 -5.38
C LEU A 852 18.62 -2.25 -4.91
N GLU A 853 19.19 -1.49 -3.96
CA GLU A 853 20.51 -1.80 -3.40
C GLU A 853 20.54 -3.15 -2.67
N LEU A 854 19.47 -3.48 -1.94
CA LEU A 854 19.33 -4.79 -1.30
C LEU A 854 19.30 -5.93 -2.32
N LEU A 855 18.87 -5.72 -3.57
CA LEU A 855 18.83 -6.75 -4.59
C LEU A 855 20.11 -6.83 -5.42
N THR A 856 20.72 -5.68 -5.72
CA THR A 856 21.85 -5.57 -6.65
C THR A 856 23.20 -5.55 -5.95
N ARG A 857 23.23 -5.18 -4.66
CA ARG A 857 24.45 -4.84 -3.90
C ARG A 857 25.31 -3.75 -4.59
N LYS A 858 24.69 -2.90 -5.41
CA LYS A 858 25.31 -1.73 -6.04
C LYS A 858 24.85 -0.46 -5.34
N GLU A 859 25.74 0.52 -5.15
CA GLU A 859 25.36 1.81 -4.57
C GLU A 859 24.46 2.62 -5.52
N ALA A 860 23.56 3.44 -4.98
CA ALA A 860 22.71 4.34 -5.78
C ALA A 860 23.49 5.25 -6.75
N LEU A 861 24.75 5.58 -6.42
CA LEU A 861 25.67 6.43 -7.20
C LEU A 861 27.01 5.71 -7.48
N ASP A 862 26.96 4.44 -7.85
CA ASP A 862 28.16 3.67 -8.24
C ASP A 862 28.90 4.31 -9.42
N VAL A 863 30.24 4.26 -9.41
CA VAL A 863 31.12 4.80 -10.46
C VAL A 863 30.82 4.19 -11.82
N SER A 864 30.37 2.93 -11.86
CA SER A 864 29.96 2.23 -13.09
C SER A 864 28.76 2.87 -13.80
N PHE A 865 28.01 3.76 -13.15
CA PHE A 865 26.89 4.50 -13.76
C PHE A 865 27.27 5.90 -14.26
N MET A 866 28.47 6.39 -13.91
CA MET A 866 28.91 7.76 -14.22
C MET A 866 29.30 7.98 -15.68
N GLU A 867 29.68 6.93 -16.42
CA GLU A 867 30.05 7.03 -17.84
C GLU A 867 28.84 7.34 -18.76
N ASP A 868 27.61 7.01 -18.34
CA ASP A 868 26.37 7.13 -19.14
C ASP A 868 25.34 8.15 -18.57
N GLU A 869 25.69 8.96 -17.57
CA GLU A 869 24.74 9.82 -16.82
C GLU A 869 23.51 9.05 -16.27
N THR A 870 23.68 7.77 -15.94
CA THR A 870 22.63 6.91 -15.38
C THR A 870 22.75 6.81 -13.85
N ASN A 871 21.69 6.35 -13.18
CA ASN A 871 21.68 6.03 -11.75
C ASN A 871 21.11 4.62 -11.56
N LEU A 872 21.22 4.05 -10.37
CA LEU A 872 20.78 2.67 -10.11
C LEU A 872 19.34 2.40 -10.60
N VAL A 873 18.40 3.32 -10.34
CA VAL A 873 17.00 3.18 -10.78
C VAL A 873 16.88 3.13 -12.31
N ARG A 874 17.61 4.01 -13.02
CA ARG A 874 17.61 4.04 -14.50
C ARG A 874 18.25 2.78 -15.10
N TRP A 875 19.35 2.32 -14.53
CA TRP A 875 20.03 1.10 -14.97
C TRP A 875 19.13 -0.13 -14.79
N VAL A 876 18.51 -0.29 -13.62
CA VAL A 876 17.56 -1.41 -13.41
C VAL A 876 16.40 -1.35 -14.41
N ARG A 877 15.82 -0.16 -14.65
CA ARG A 877 14.73 0.00 -15.63
C ARG A 877 15.16 -0.27 -17.08
N SER A 878 16.43 -0.05 -17.45
CA SER A 878 16.90 -0.31 -18.81
C SER A 878 17.14 -1.79 -19.08
N VAL A 879 17.59 -2.54 -18.06
CA VAL A 879 17.88 -3.98 -18.10
C VAL A 879 16.62 -4.83 -17.91
N TYR A 880 15.71 -4.42 -17.02
CA TYR A 880 14.48 -5.15 -16.68
C TYR A 880 13.36 -4.92 -17.72
N ARG A 881 13.49 -5.52 -18.90
CA ARG A 881 12.48 -5.51 -19.97
C ARG A 881 11.59 -6.74 -19.97
N GLU A 882 12.11 -7.87 -19.52
CA GLU A 882 11.40 -9.15 -19.38
C GLU A 882 11.77 -9.83 -18.05
N PRO A 883 10.88 -10.65 -17.45
CA PRO A 883 11.12 -11.29 -16.14
C PRO A 883 12.36 -12.20 -16.07
N GLN A 884 12.92 -12.61 -17.21
CA GLN A 884 14.07 -13.51 -17.30
C GLN A 884 15.40 -12.81 -16.97
N ASN A 885 15.47 -11.48 -17.07
CA ASN A 885 16.71 -10.69 -16.92
C ASN A 885 17.10 -10.43 -15.45
N ILE A 886 16.35 -10.95 -14.48
CA ILE A 886 16.59 -10.68 -13.06
C ILE A 886 17.94 -11.19 -12.56
N LYS A 887 18.49 -12.25 -13.17
CA LYS A 887 19.81 -12.80 -12.82
C LYS A 887 20.95 -11.85 -13.20
N GLU A 888 20.76 -10.98 -14.19
CA GLU A 888 21.73 -9.96 -14.59
C GLU A 888 21.72 -8.75 -13.66
N ILE A 889 20.62 -8.58 -12.91
CA ILE A 889 20.40 -7.47 -11.97
C ILE A 889 20.81 -7.88 -10.55
N ALA A 890 20.48 -9.12 -10.15
CA ALA A 890 20.71 -9.63 -8.82
C ALA A 890 22.21 -9.77 -8.49
N ASP A 891 22.57 -9.47 -7.25
CA ASP A 891 23.89 -9.76 -6.70
C ASP A 891 24.26 -11.24 -6.89
N SER A 892 25.54 -11.53 -7.09
CA SER A 892 26.10 -12.87 -7.28
C SER A 892 25.63 -13.92 -6.26
N SER A 893 25.53 -13.56 -4.97
CA SER A 893 25.06 -14.47 -3.91
C SER A 893 23.56 -14.77 -4.05
N LEU A 894 22.77 -13.75 -4.41
CA LEU A 894 21.33 -13.88 -4.65
C LEU A 894 21.08 -14.64 -5.97
N ALA A 895 21.86 -14.40 -7.02
CA ALA A 895 21.77 -15.09 -8.31
C ALA A 895 21.98 -16.61 -8.17
N PHE A 896 22.81 -17.03 -7.21
CA PHE A 896 22.94 -18.43 -6.84
C PHE A 896 21.63 -18.96 -6.22
N GLU A 897 21.05 -18.30 -5.21
CA GLU A 897 19.77 -18.70 -4.60
C GLU A 897 18.60 -18.72 -5.60
N LEU A 898 18.56 -17.73 -6.50
CA LEU A 898 17.58 -17.64 -7.60
C LEU A 898 17.66 -18.83 -8.56
N SER A 899 18.85 -19.42 -8.71
CA SER A 899 19.06 -20.59 -9.56
C SER A 899 18.70 -21.90 -8.85
N GLN A 900 18.65 -21.90 -7.51
CA GLN A 900 18.31 -23.07 -6.70
C GLN A 900 16.82 -23.14 -6.35
N SER A 901 16.10 -22.01 -6.28
CA SER A 901 14.70 -21.99 -5.85
C SER A 901 13.80 -21.11 -6.72
N VAL A 902 12.82 -21.75 -7.37
CA VAL A 902 11.76 -21.07 -8.14
C VAL A 902 10.90 -20.18 -7.24
N ILE A 903 10.74 -20.52 -5.95
CA ILE A 903 9.98 -19.72 -5.00
C ILE A 903 10.71 -18.41 -4.72
N ILE A 904 12.03 -18.47 -4.43
CA ILE A 904 12.86 -17.29 -4.20
C ILE A 904 12.88 -16.43 -5.47
N LEU A 905 13.01 -17.03 -6.65
CA LEU A 905 12.91 -16.32 -7.93
C LEU A 905 11.65 -15.48 -8.03
N ARG A 906 10.47 -16.07 -7.79
CA ARG A 906 9.21 -15.32 -7.87
C ARG A 906 9.08 -14.26 -6.77
N GLN A 907 9.58 -14.52 -5.57
CA GLN A 907 9.58 -13.55 -4.47
C GLN A 907 10.46 -12.34 -4.82
N VAL A 908 11.69 -12.58 -5.28
CA VAL A 908 12.64 -11.54 -5.66
C VAL A 908 12.13 -10.72 -6.84
N THR A 909 11.56 -11.35 -7.88
CA THR A 909 10.89 -10.65 -8.99
C THR A 909 9.76 -9.76 -8.51
N ALA A 910 8.93 -10.26 -7.59
CA ALA A 910 7.83 -9.47 -7.03
C ALA A 910 8.35 -8.26 -6.22
N VAL A 911 9.43 -8.41 -5.44
CA VAL A 911 10.04 -7.30 -4.70
C VAL A 911 10.72 -6.29 -5.64
N LEU A 912 11.33 -6.75 -6.74
CA LEU A 912 11.89 -5.87 -7.77
C LEU A 912 10.79 -5.02 -8.44
N ASP A 913 9.67 -5.63 -8.82
CA ASP A 913 8.50 -4.91 -9.36
C ASP A 913 7.97 -3.86 -8.37
N LEU A 914 7.94 -4.21 -7.07
CA LEU A 914 7.55 -3.26 -6.02
C LEU A 914 8.54 -2.11 -5.92
N ALA A 915 9.85 -2.38 -5.92
CA ALA A 915 10.90 -1.38 -5.89
C ALA A 915 10.79 -0.40 -7.07
N LEU A 916 10.48 -0.90 -8.27
CA LEU A 916 10.26 -0.09 -9.46
C LEU A 916 8.99 0.78 -9.35
N ARG A 917 7.90 0.26 -8.76
CA ARG A 917 6.68 1.05 -8.48
C ARG A 917 6.90 2.11 -7.41
N CYS A 918 7.68 1.80 -6.37
CA CYS A 918 8.06 2.75 -5.32
C CYS A 918 8.95 3.88 -5.89
N THR A 919 9.79 3.57 -6.88
CA THR A 919 10.66 4.54 -7.57
C THR A 919 10.02 5.20 -8.80
N GLU A 920 8.69 5.14 -8.93
CA GLU A 920 7.98 5.82 -10.02
C GLU A 920 8.18 7.34 -9.94
N ARG A 921 8.34 8.03 -11.07
CA ARG A 921 8.68 9.47 -11.04
C ARG A 921 7.54 10.30 -10.47
N ASP A 922 6.32 9.95 -10.83
CA ASP A 922 5.10 10.55 -10.30
C ASP A 922 4.79 9.98 -8.90
N PRO A 923 4.80 10.82 -7.83
CA PRO A 923 4.53 10.36 -6.46
C PRO A 923 3.15 9.73 -6.29
N ARG A 924 2.18 10.02 -7.16
CA ARG A 924 0.80 9.50 -7.06
C ARG A 924 0.67 8.08 -7.59
N LYS A 925 1.55 7.68 -8.50
CA LYS A 925 1.64 6.30 -8.99
C LYS A 925 2.34 5.39 -7.98
N ARG A 926 3.08 5.97 -7.03
CA ARG A 926 3.74 5.20 -5.97
C ARG A 926 2.72 4.60 -5.01
N PRO A 927 2.93 3.37 -4.54
CA PRO A 927 2.11 2.81 -3.47
C PRO A 927 2.35 3.58 -2.16
N THR A 928 1.33 3.69 -1.32
CA THR A 928 1.53 4.14 0.06
C THR A 928 2.33 3.11 0.85
N MET A 929 2.99 3.50 1.95
CA MET A 929 3.69 2.51 2.79
C MET A 929 2.76 1.42 3.33
N ARG A 930 1.46 1.72 3.56
CA ARG A 930 0.43 0.70 3.86
C ARG A 930 0.24 -0.33 2.73
N LYS A 931 0.22 0.12 1.47
CA LYS A 931 0.14 -0.80 0.31
C LYS A 931 1.43 -1.61 0.15
N VAL A 932 2.58 -1.02 0.47
CA VAL A 932 3.89 -1.70 0.46
C VAL A 932 3.94 -2.80 1.52
N THR A 933 3.54 -2.52 2.76
CA THR A 933 3.49 -3.54 3.82
C THR A 933 2.45 -4.62 3.54
N TRP A 934 1.28 -4.26 3.00
CA TRP A 934 0.29 -5.21 2.50
C TRP A 934 0.83 -6.12 1.38
N PHE A 935 1.65 -5.57 0.46
CA PHE A 935 2.24 -6.36 -0.62
C PHE A 935 3.08 -7.53 -0.09
N TYR A 936 3.82 -7.32 0.99
CA TYR A 936 4.63 -8.35 1.64
C TYR A 936 3.82 -9.43 2.37
N GLN A 937 2.51 -9.25 2.55
CA GLN A 937 1.62 -10.23 3.17
C GLN A 937 1.02 -11.23 2.16
N LYS A 938 1.32 -11.10 0.86
CA LYS A 938 0.80 -12.01 -0.18
C LYS A 938 1.27 -13.47 0.04
N PRO A 939 0.46 -14.49 -0.34
CA PRO A 939 0.77 -15.91 -0.12
C PRO A 939 2.15 -16.36 -0.63
N ILE A 940 2.65 -15.73 -1.69
CA ILE A 940 3.96 -16.02 -2.27
C ILE A 940 5.12 -15.82 -1.27
N PHE A 941 4.94 -14.94 -0.28
CA PHE A 941 5.92 -14.63 0.77
C PHE A 941 5.68 -15.40 2.08
N LEU A 942 4.57 -16.15 2.19
CA LEU A 942 4.18 -16.86 3.41
C LEU A 942 4.61 -18.34 3.41
N LYS A 943 4.87 -18.93 2.23
CA LYS A 943 5.07 -20.37 2.08
C LYS A 943 6.43 -20.91 2.54
N SER A 944 7.46 -20.07 2.75
CA SER A 944 8.79 -20.54 3.18
C SER A 944 8.94 -20.71 4.69
N ARG A 945 7.91 -20.40 5.50
CA ARG A 945 7.99 -20.45 6.97
C ARG A 945 7.50 -21.75 7.61
N TYR A 946 7.00 -22.69 6.81
CA TYR A 946 6.39 -23.94 7.32
C TYR A 946 7.31 -25.17 7.19
N ASP A 947 8.41 -25.07 6.43
CA ASP A 947 9.28 -26.21 6.14
C ASP A 947 10.45 -26.39 7.14
N ASP A 948 10.61 -25.48 8.11
CA ASP A 948 11.78 -25.47 9.02
C ASP A 948 11.52 -26.04 10.44
N VAL A 949 10.31 -26.53 10.75
CA VAL A 949 9.99 -27.01 12.13
C VAL A 949 9.85 -28.53 12.23
N ASN A 950 9.65 -29.25 11.13
CA ASN A 950 9.58 -30.71 11.15
C ASN A 950 10.62 -31.31 10.22
N GLY A 951 11.78 -31.64 10.78
CA GLY A 951 12.81 -32.45 10.13
C GLY A 951 12.30 -33.86 9.84
N ASN A 952 11.45 -34.00 8.83
CA ASN A 952 11.11 -35.27 8.19
C ASN A 952 11.26 -35.06 6.68
N LYS A 953 12.38 -35.55 6.14
CA LYS A 953 12.51 -35.85 4.71
C LYS A 953 11.40 -36.85 4.36
N THR A 954 10.33 -36.35 3.75
CA THR A 954 9.38 -37.17 3.03
C THR A 954 9.54 -36.87 1.54
N THR A 955 10.31 -37.75 0.91
CA THR A 955 10.39 -37.94 -0.54
C THR A 955 9.05 -38.44 -1.05
N ALA A 956 8.16 -37.54 -1.46
CA ALA A 956 7.06 -37.81 -2.41
C ALA A 956 6.25 -36.52 -2.63
N ASP A 957 6.63 -35.75 -3.65
CA ASP A 957 5.70 -35.11 -4.61
C ASP A 957 6.46 -34.10 -5.50
N GLU A 958 7.42 -34.61 -6.27
CA GLU A 958 8.12 -33.83 -7.33
C GLU A 958 7.49 -34.03 -8.73
N THR A 959 6.27 -34.55 -8.83
CA THR A 959 5.68 -34.91 -10.15
C THR A 959 4.42 -34.14 -10.57
N LEU A 960 4.04 -33.04 -9.91
CA LEU A 960 2.81 -32.31 -10.28
C LEU A 960 2.97 -30.85 -10.75
N LEU A 961 4.18 -30.31 -10.90
CA LEU A 961 4.36 -28.89 -11.31
C LEU A 961 5.49 -28.64 -12.33
N VAL A 962 5.61 -29.48 -13.36
CA VAL A 962 6.57 -29.26 -14.49
C VAL A 962 5.89 -29.22 -15.88
N LYS A 963 4.57 -29.00 -16.00
CA LYS A 963 3.94 -28.85 -17.33
C LYS A 963 2.99 -27.67 -17.46
N LEU A 964 3.52 -26.45 -17.41
CA LEU A 964 2.86 -25.26 -17.98
C LEU A 964 3.91 -24.21 -18.44
N ARG A 965 4.58 -24.52 -19.56
CA ARG A 965 5.32 -23.68 -20.53
C ARG A 965 5.96 -24.72 -21.50
N ASP A 966 5.63 -24.90 -22.78
CA ASP A 966 4.94 -24.12 -23.80
C ASP A 966 4.27 -25.09 -24.84
N PHE A 967 3.23 -24.59 -25.54
CA PHE A 967 2.32 -25.12 -26.59
C PHE A 967 2.86 -26.10 -27.68
N PRO A 968 2.06 -26.75 -28.59
CA PRO A 968 0.60 -27.01 -28.72
C PRO A 968 0.21 -28.51 -28.94
N ASN A 969 -1.10 -28.82 -29.01
CA ASN A 969 -1.79 -30.05 -29.50
C ASN A 969 -1.02 -31.37 -29.74
N ILE A 970 -1.47 -32.47 -29.10
CA ILE A 970 -2.00 -33.74 -29.69
C ILE A 970 -2.23 -34.78 -28.57
N THR A 971 -3.44 -35.33 -28.48
CA THR A 971 -3.88 -36.47 -27.64
C THR A 971 -3.25 -37.80 -28.09
N PRO A 972 -3.22 -38.85 -27.24
CA PRO A 972 -4.15 -39.97 -27.55
C PRO A 972 -4.69 -40.76 -26.34
N LYS A 973 -5.98 -41.13 -26.46
CA LYS A 973 -6.63 -42.42 -26.08
C LYS A 973 -6.44 -42.98 -24.65
N ALA A 974 -7.56 -43.14 -23.94
CA ALA A 974 -7.76 -44.26 -22.99
C ALA A 974 -8.05 -45.57 -23.75
N PRO A 975 -7.76 -46.75 -23.16
CA PRO A 975 -8.84 -47.58 -22.59
C PRO A 975 -8.45 -48.35 -21.29
N ILE A 976 -9.35 -48.42 -20.30
CA ILE A 976 -10.21 -49.58 -19.87
C ILE A 976 -9.49 -50.69 -19.06
N GLY A 977 -10.10 -51.09 -17.93
CA GLY A 977 -9.91 -52.35 -17.20
C GLY A 977 -9.51 -52.14 -15.74
N SER A 978 -10.43 -52.08 -14.76
CA SER A 978 -11.20 -53.16 -14.12
C SER A 978 -10.58 -53.64 -12.80
N ASP A 979 -11.48 -53.80 -11.82
CA ASP A 979 -11.45 -54.79 -10.73
C ASP A 979 -10.94 -54.44 -9.31
N LEU A 980 -11.88 -54.70 -8.39
CA LEU A 980 -11.75 -55.14 -6.99
C LEU A 980 -11.74 -54.11 -5.84
N VAL A 981 -12.96 -53.68 -5.54
CA VAL A 981 -13.64 -53.66 -4.21
C VAL A 981 -13.16 -54.85 -3.33
N PRO A 982 -13.03 -54.76 -1.97
CA PRO A 982 -14.14 -54.31 -1.14
C PRO A 982 -13.88 -53.49 0.15
N ASN A 983 -14.78 -52.52 0.35
CA ASN A 983 -15.54 -52.21 1.57
C ASN A 983 -15.73 -53.42 2.53
N PRO A 984 -16.11 -53.30 3.83
CA PRO A 984 -17.18 -52.40 4.29
C PRO A 984 -16.91 -51.86 5.73
N THR A 985 -17.73 -51.12 6.47
CA THR A 985 -19.19 -51.13 6.70
C THR A 985 -19.47 -49.93 7.63
N VAL A 986 -20.40 -49.01 7.32
CA VAL A 986 -21.81 -48.95 7.81
C VAL A 986 -21.92 -48.25 9.20
N SER A 987 -22.83 -47.32 9.52
CA SER A 987 -24.14 -46.85 9.02
C SER A 987 -24.44 -45.50 9.70
N THR A 988 -24.96 -44.46 9.04
CA THR A 988 -26.40 -44.06 8.96
C THR A 988 -27.15 -44.08 10.30
N LEU A 989 -27.81 -43.02 10.79
CA LEU A 989 -29.08 -42.42 10.32
C LEU A 989 -29.43 -41.20 11.22
N VAL A 990 -29.91 -40.06 10.72
CA VAL A 990 -31.26 -39.41 10.90
C VAL A 990 -31.00 -37.88 10.87
N SER A 991 -31.75 -36.93 10.29
CA SER A 991 -33.03 -36.89 9.54
C SER A 991 -33.11 -35.65 8.64
N LYS A 992 -33.80 -35.83 7.50
CA LYS A 992 -34.55 -34.81 6.77
C LYS A 992 -35.67 -34.21 7.66
N LYS A 993 -35.53 -32.98 8.18
CA LYS A 993 -36.71 -32.19 8.62
C LYS A 993 -36.58 -30.65 8.68
N GLU A 994 -35.50 -30.02 8.20
CA GLU A 994 -35.41 -28.54 8.23
C GLU A 994 -35.25 -27.86 6.87
N VAL A 995 -35.34 -28.61 5.77
CA VAL A 995 -35.33 -28.04 4.40
C VAL A 995 -36.76 -27.82 3.86
N SER A 996 -37.80 -28.16 4.63
CA SER A 996 -39.20 -28.07 4.19
C SER A 996 -39.90 -26.74 4.49
N ASN A 997 -39.32 -25.80 5.26
CA ASN A 997 -40.03 -24.60 5.69
C ASN A 997 -39.62 -23.28 5.02
N PHE A 998 -38.68 -23.28 4.07
CA PHE A 998 -38.33 -22.06 3.32
C PHE A 998 -39.04 -21.93 1.97
N TRP A 999 -39.83 -22.94 1.57
CA TRP A 999 -40.56 -22.96 0.28
C TRP A 999 -42.05 -22.65 0.37
N GLN A 1000 -42.56 -22.19 1.53
CA GLN A 1000 -43.97 -21.81 1.72
C GLN A 1000 -44.19 -20.35 2.16
N ARG A 1001 -43.26 -19.43 1.86
CA ARG A 1001 -43.45 -17.98 2.17
C ARG A 1001 -43.15 -17.00 1.04
N ALA A 1002 -43.05 -17.47 -0.20
CA ALA A 1002 -42.82 -16.59 -1.36
C ALA A 1002 -44.01 -16.45 -2.32
N ASN A 1003 -45.17 -17.06 -2.04
CA ASN A 1003 -46.38 -16.95 -2.86
C ASN A 1003 -47.62 -16.55 -2.03
N SER A 1004 -47.61 -15.33 -1.46
CA SER A 1004 -48.86 -14.68 -1.05
C SER A 1004 -48.69 -13.16 -1.00
N VAL A 1005 -48.68 -12.51 -2.16
CA VAL A 1005 -49.42 -11.26 -2.40
C VAL A 1005 -49.71 -11.26 -3.91
N GLU A 1006 -50.91 -11.70 -4.27
CA GLU A 1006 -51.57 -11.21 -5.47
C GLU A 1006 -51.86 -9.73 -5.22
N ASP A 1007 -51.36 -8.85 -6.09
CA ASP A 1007 -52.01 -7.56 -6.33
C ASP A 1007 -52.74 -7.68 -7.66
N GLU A 1008 -54.06 -7.53 -7.56
CA GLU A 1008 -55.02 -7.54 -8.66
C GLU A 1008 -54.76 -6.37 -9.62
N ASN A 1009 -55.14 -6.60 -10.88
CA ASN A 1009 -55.34 -5.64 -11.97
C ASN A 1009 -54.13 -5.30 -12.85
N ASN A 1010 -53.79 -6.22 -13.75
CA ASN A 1010 -54.19 -6.00 -15.14
C ASN A 1010 -54.10 -7.28 -16.00
N LYS A 1011 -55.22 -7.58 -16.67
CA LYS A 1011 -55.42 -8.71 -17.57
C LYS A 1011 -54.77 -8.43 -18.93
N HIS A 1012 -53.84 -9.29 -19.35
CA HIS A 1012 -53.80 -9.89 -20.70
C HIS A 1012 -52.77 -11.06 -20.72
N GLU A 1013 -53.26 -12.28 -20.94
CA GLU A 1013 -52.51 -13.52 -21.25
C GLU A 1013 -52.76 -13.92 -22.72
N PRO A 1014 -52.07 -14.93 -23.29
CA PRO A 1014 -50.66 -15.33 -23.15
C PRO A 1014 -50.01 -15.60 -24.54
N ASN A 1015 -48.68 -15.56 -24.66
CA ASN A 1015 -47.95 -16.46 -25.58
C ASN A 1015 -46.43 -16.45 -25.33
N ALA A 1016 -45.85 -17.66 -25.38
CA ALA A 1016 -44.45 -18.06 -25.13
C ALA A 1016 -43.96 -17.98 -23.66
N ALA A 1017 -44.30 -19.02 -22.90
CA ALA A 1017 -43.73 -19.30 -21.59
C ALA A 1017 -42.21 -19.54 -21.67
N TRP A 1018 -41.41 -18.56 -21.25
CA TRP A 1018 -39.99 -18.75 -20.95
C TRP A 1018 -39.88 -19.56 -19.65
N LYS A 1019 -39.70 -20.87 -19.76
CA LYS A 1019 -39.45 -21.74 -18.60
C LYS A 1019 -38.15 -21.33 -17.92
N VAL A 1020 -38.28 -20.91 -16.66
CA VAL A 1020 -37.17 -20.78 -15.71
C VAL A 1020 -36.46 -22.14 -15.61
N PRO A 1021 -35.11 -22.20 -15.63
CA PRO A 1021 -34.39 -23.47 -15.58
C PRO A 1021 -34.72 -24.25 -14.30
N PRO A 1022 -34.75 -25.60 -14.34
CA PRO A 1022 -34.91 -26.43 -13.15
C PRO A 1022 -33.80 -26.13 -12.13
N LYS A 1023 -34.09 -26.20 -10.82
CA LYS A 1023 -33.08 -25.96 -9.76
C LYS A 1023 -31.78 -26.74 -10.04
N GLY A 1024 -30.66 -26.02 -10.05
CA GLY A 1024 -29.32 -26.58 -10.29
C GLY A 1024 -28.88 -26.61 -11.76
N TRP A 1025 -29.70 -26.13 -12.70
CA TRP A 1025 -29.32 -25.93 -14.10
C TRP A 1025 -29.02 -24.46 -14.38
N VAL A 1026 -27.97 -24.20 -15.15
CA VAL A 1026 -27.72 -22.88 -15.73
C VAL A 1026 -28.15 -22.87 -17.20
N LYS A 1027 -28.75 -21.77 -17.64
CA LYS A 1027 -29.28 -21.63 -18.99
C LYS A 1027 -28.40 -20.67 -19.79
N VAL A 1028 -27.95 -21.12 -20.97
CA VAL A 1028 -27.18 -20.33 -21.94
C VAL A 1028 -28.09 -20.08 -23.14
N ASN A 1029 -28.37 -18.82 -23.42
CA ASN A 1029 -29.23 -18.43 -24.53
C ASN A 1029 -28.39 -17.74 -25.61
N THR A 1030 -28.42 -18.27 -26.84
CA THR A 1030 -27.73 -17.66 -27.99
C THR A 1030 -28.67 -16.91 -28.94
N HIS A 1031 -29.90 -16.67 -28.53
CA HIS A 1031 -30.87 -15.93 -29.34
C HIS A 1031 -30.39 -14.51 -29.60
N GLY A 1032 -30.38 -14.12 -30.88
CA GLY A 1032 -30.05 -12.75 -31.28
C GLY A 1032 -28.56 -12.43 -31.24
N CYS A 1033 -27.69 -13.44 -31.27
CA CYS A 1033 -26.23 -13.26 -31.27
C CYS A 1033 -25.69 -12.60 -32.54
N VAL A 1034 -26.48 -11.95 -33.39
CA VAL A 1034 -26.01 -11.32 -34.61
C VAL A 1034 -26.73 -9.99 -34.80
N ASN A 1035 -25.98 -8.90 -34.85
CA ASN A 1035 -26.55 -7.62 -35.27
C ASN A 1035 -26.71 -7.59 -36.80
N GLU A 1036 -27.39 -6.57 -37.32
CA GLU A 1036 -27.63 -6.34 -38.76
C GLU A 1036 -26.36 -6.25 -39.64
N TYR A 1037 -25.16 -6.29 -39.03
CA TYR A 1037 -23.86 -6.28 -39.70
C TYR A 1037 -23.09 -7.63 -39.62
N GLY A 1038 -23.71 -8.70 -39.10
CA GLY A 1038 -23.06 -10.02 -39.02
C GLY A 1038 -22.08 -10.19 -37.85
N HIS A 1039 -22.08 -9.28 -36.87
CA HIS A 1039 -21.20 -9.36 -35.69
C HIS A 1039 -21.88 -10.03 -34.51
N ALA A 1040 -21.11 -10.81 -33.74
CA ALA A 1040 -21.58 -11.54 -32.57
C ALA A 1040 -22.07 -10.59 -31.44
N VAL A 1041 -23.35 -10.63 -31.06
CA VAL A 1041 -23.93 -9.83 -29.97
C VAL A 1041 -24.78 -10.71 -29.04
N CYS A 1042 -24.17 -11.55 -28.21
CA CYS A 1042 -24.95 -12.35 -27.26
C CYS A 1042 -25.31 -11.54 -26.00
N GLY A 1043 -26.61 -11.45 -25.69
CA GLY A 1043 -27.15 -10.81 -24.49
C GLY A 1043 -28.28 -11.60 -23.82
N GLY A 1044 -28.05 -12.01 -22.56
CA GLY A 1044 -29.07 -12.29 -21.54
C GLY A 1044 -28.82 -13.59 -20.74
N VAL A 1045 -28.65 -13.65 -19.40
CA VAL A 1045 -28.41 -12.71 -18.27
C VAL A 1045 -27.59 -13.59 -17.27
N ILE A 1046 -26.36 -13.29 -16.82
CA ILE A 1046 -25.95 -12.31 -15.80
C ILE A 1046 -24.72 -11.50 -16.28
N ARG A 1047 -24.92 -10.19 -16.15
CA ARG A 1047 -24.15 -9.01 -16.55
C ARG A 1047 -22.66 -9.03 -16.18
N GLY A 1048 -21.81 -8.65 -17.13
CA GLY A 1048 -20.42 -8.24 -16.94
C GLY A 1048 -19.88 -7.69 -18.26
N ASP A 1049 -19.61 -6.39 -18.30
CA ASP A 1049 -19.21 -5.64 -19.49
C ASP A 1049 -17.79 -6.03 -19.97
N CYS A 1050 -17.67 -6.41 -21.24
CA CYS A 1050 -16.48 -6.35 -22.11
C CYS A 1050 -17.05 -6.30 -23.53
N GLY A 1051 -16.70 -5.40 -24.46
CA GLY A 1051 -15.70 -4.34 -24.54
C GLY A 1051 -15.63 -3.95 -26.03
N GLU A 1052 -15.20 -2.73 -26.35
CA GLU A 1052 -14.76 -2.44 -27.72
C GLU A 1052 -13.45 -3.19 -28.02
N TRP A 1053 -13.21 -3.40 -29.32
CA TRP A 1053 -12.00 -3.85 -30.02
C TRP A 1053 -11.88 -5.34 -30.38
N LEU A 1054 -12.36 -5.68 -31.58
CA LEU A 1054 -11.67 -6.58 -32.52
C LEU A 1054 -12.23 -6.38 -33.95
N VAL A 1055 -11.75 -5.36 -34.65
CA VAL A 1055 -11.84 -5.30 -36.13
C VAL A 1055 -10.49 -5.76 -36.66
N GLY A 1056 -10.48 -6.97 -37.24
CA GLY A 1056 -9.32 -7.50 -37.96
C GLY A 1056 -9.44 -9.00 -38.15
N PHE A 1057 -9.53 -9.43 -39.42
CA PHE A 1057 -9.65 -10.82 -39.92
C PHE A 1057 -11.08 -11.38 -39.84
N THR A 1058 -11.77 -11.69 -40.94
CA THR A 1058 -11.35 -12.69 -41.93
C THR A 1058 -12.17 -12.56 -43.21
N LYS A 1059 -11.48 -12.52 -44.35
CA LYS A 1059 -12.06 -12.66 -45.69
C LYS A 1059 -11.78 -14.09 -46.17
N SER A 1060 -12.51 -15.07 -45.65
CA SER A 1060 -12.75 -16.40 -46.26
C SER A 1060 -13.36 -17.33 -45.22
N LEU A 1061 -14.61 -17.76 -45.38
CA LEU A 1061 -15.18 -19.01 -44.88
C LEU A 1061 -16.60 -19.15 -45.43
N GLU A 1062 -16.94 -20.32 -45.98
CA GLU A 1062 -18.23 -20.64 -46.62
C GLU A 1062 -19.35 -20.99 -45.60
N LEU A 1063 -19.27 -20.48 -44.36
CA LEU A 1063 -20.29 -20.65 -43.31
C LEU A 1063 -20.94 -19.30 -43.01
N CYS A 1064 -22.27 -19.25 -42.89
CA CYS A 1064 -22.97 -18.02 -42.54
C CYS A 1064 -22.40 -17.45 -41.22
N PRO A 1065 -22.02 -16.16 -41.17
CA PRO A 1065 -21.47 -15.50 -39.97
C PRO A 1065 -22.33 -15.71 -38.71
N GLU A 1066 -23.64 -15.88 -38.90
CA GLU A 1066 -24.61 -16.11 -37.83
C GLU A 1066 -24.37 -17.42 -37.08
N VAL A 1067 -24.15 -18.52 -37.82
CA VAL A 1067 -23.85 -19.84 -37.24
C VAL A 1067 -22.52 -19.81 -36.48
N VAL A 1068 -21.56 -19.03 -36.97
CA VAL A 1068 -20.25 -18.85 -36.34
C VAL A 1068 -20.35 -18.07 -35.04
N ALA A 1069 -21.14 -17.00 -35.01
CA ALA A 1069 -21.39 -16.19 -33.83
C ALA A 1069 -22.10 -17.00 -32.73
N GLU A 1070 -23.09 -17.83 -33.10
CA GLU A 1070 -23.78 -18.72 -32.15
C GLU A 1070 -22.82 -19.74 -31.51
N ILE A 1071 -21.95 -20.39 -32.28
CA ILE A 1071 -20.96 -21.36 -31.75
C ILE A 1071 -20.04 -20.71 -30.71
N TRP A 1072 -19.60 -19.47 -30.96
CA TRP A 1072 -18.79 -18.71 -30.00
C TRP A 1072 -19.56 -18.29 -28.75
N GLY A 1073 -20.83 -17.91 -28.90
CA GLY A 1073 -21.72 -17.61 -27.78
C GLY A 1073 -21.91 -18.81 -26.85
N ILE A 1074 -22.15 -20.00 -27.42
CA ILE A 1074 -22.27 -21.26 -26.68
C ILE A 1074 -20.98 -21.55 -25.90
N TYR A 1075 -19.82 -21.41 -26.56
CA TYR A 1075 -18.50 -21.67 -25.95
C TYR A 1075 -18.25 -20.79 -24.73
N HIS A 1076 -18.45 -19.47 -24.84
CA HIS A 1076 -18.25 -18.56 -23.71
C HIS A 1076 -19.25 -18.82 -22.57
N GLY A 1077 -20.49 -19.18 -22.90
CA GLY A 1077 -21.49 -19.58 -21.91
C GLY A 1077 -21.08 -20.81 -21.11
N LEU A 1078 -20.55 -21.85 -21.78
CA LEU A 1078 -20.08 -23.07 -21.14
C LEU A 1078 -18.82 -22.86 -20.29
N LEU A 1079 -17.87 -22.04 -20.75
CA LEU A 1079 -16.69 -21.65 -19.98
C LEU A 1079 -17.06 -20.93 -18.69
N LYS A 1080 -18.02 -20.00 -18.77
CA LYS A 1080 -18.50 -19.28 -17.60
C LYS A 1080 -19.28 -20.19 -16.64
N ALA A 1081 -20.04 -21.16 -17.17
CA ALA A 1081 -20.67 -22.20 -16.35
C ALA A 1081 -19.63 -23.08 -15.64
N TRP A 1082 -18.50 -23.37 -16.29
CA TRP A 1082 -17.38 -24.14 -15.73
C TRP A 1082 -16.67 -23.39 -14.61
N ASP A 1083 -16.35 -22.11 -14.81
CA ASP A 1083 -15.75 -21.25 -13.78
C ASP A 1083 -16.65 -21.13 -12.54
N LEU A 1084 -17.97 -21.19 -12.75
CA LEU A 1084 -18.98 -21.15 -11.69
C LEU A 1084 -19.39 -22.55 -11.17
N GLN A 1085 -18.68 -23.62 -11.58
CA GLN A 1085 -18.85 -25.00 -11.10
C GLN A 1085 -20.23 -25.65 -11.36
N PHE A 1086 -21.00 -25.18 -12.35
CA PHE A 1086 -22.27 -25.80 -12.72
C PHE A 1086 -22.08 -27.06 -13.55
N GLN A 1087 -22.57 -28.23 -13.13
CA GLN A 1087 -22.42 -29.48 -13.87
C GLN A 1087 -23.59 -29.80 -14.84
N ARG A 1088 -24.60 -28.92 -14.91
CA ARG A 1088 -25.81 -29.11 -15.72
C ARG A 1088 -26.18 -27.82 -16.45
N VAL A 1089 -26.20 -27.85 -17.78
CA VAL A 1089 -26.40 -26.66 -18.63
C VAL A 1089 -27.50 -26.88 -19.67
N ILE A 1090 -28.40 -25.92 -19.82
CA ILE A 1090 -29.37 -25.89 -20.92
C ILE A 1090 -28.88 -24.88 -21.96
N ILE A 1091 -28.73 -25.29 -23.21
CA ILE A 1091 -28.39 -24.40 -24.33
C ILE A 1091 -29.63 -24.20 -25.18
N GLU A 1092 -30.02 -22.95 -25.40
CA GLU A 1092 -31.09 -22.58 -26.34
C GLU A 1092 -30.50 -21.90 -27.57
N THR A 1093 -30.75 -22.50 -28.74
CA THR A 1093 -30.23 -22.06 -30.04
C THR A 1093 -31.28 -22.24 -31.14
N ASP A 1094 -31.20 -21.37 -32.12
CA ASP A 1094 -32.02 -21.26 -33.33
C ASP A 1094 -31.37 -21.93 -34.56
N SER A 1095 -30.10 -22.35 -34.45
CA SER A 1095 -29.36 -23.02 -35.53
C SER A 1095 -29.19 -24.53 -35.30
N VAL A 1096 -29.96 -25.34 -36.04
CA VAL A 1096 -29.77 -26.81 -36.09
C VAL A 1096 -28.34 -27.15 -36.54
N THR A 1097 -27.78 -26.35 -37.45
CA THR A 1097 -26.43 -26.54 -37.99
C THR A 1097 -25.35 -26.33 -36.92
N ALA A 1098 -25.49 -25.34 -36.03
CA ALA A 1098 -24.57 -25.15 -34.91
C ALA A 1098 -24.58 -26.34 -33.93
N VAL A 1099 -25.78 -26.88 -33.66
CA VAL A 1099 -25.96 -28.07 -32.82
C VAL A 1099 -25.40 -29.33 -33.47
N GLN A 1100 -25.65 -29.53 -34.76
CA GLN A 1100 -25.09 -30.66 -35.52
C GLN A 1100 -23.56 -30.60 -35.61
N LEU A 1101 -22.97 -29.40 -35.75
CA LEU A 1101 -21.51 -29.22 -35.73
C LEU A 1101 -20.91 -29.53 -34.35
N LEU A 1102 -21.60 -29.15 -33.26
CA LEU A 1102 -21.19 -29.45 -31.89
C LEU A 1102 -21.29 -30.94 -31.56
N LEU A 1103 -22.35 -31.61 -32.03
CA LEU A 1103 -22.66 -32.99 -31.67
C LEU A 1103 -22.06 -34.03 -32.63
N HIS A 1104 -22.03 -33.81 -33.95
CA HIS A 1104 -21.90 -34.90 -34.94
C HIS A 1104 -20.97 -34.70 -36.16
N GLU A 1105 -20.05 -33.71 -36.22
CA GLU A 1105 -19.34 -33.52 -37.51
C GLU A 1105 -18.46 -34.73 -37.97
N PRO A 1106 -18.64 -35.24 -39.22
CA PRO A 1106 -17.88 -36.37 -39.77
C PRO A 1106 -16.43 -36.01 -40.13
N ALA A 1107 -15.54 -36.98 -40.00
CA ALA A 1107 -14.07 -36.84 -40.10
C ALA A 1107 -13.49 -36.28 -41.44
N ASN A 1108 -14.30 -35.96 -42.44
CA ASN A 1108 -13.83 -35.66 -43.81
C ASN A 1108 -13.75 -34.15 -44.20
N LYS A 1109 -14.01 -33.20 -43.29
CA LYS A 1109 -13.78 -31.75 -43.55
C LYS A 1109 -12.63 -31.13 -42.73
N ARG A 1110 -11.62 -31.91 -42.36
CA ARG A 1110 -10.53 -31.49 -41.45
C ARG A 1110 -9.68 -30.29 -41.89
N ASN A 1111 -9.68 -29.88 -43.15
CA ASN A 1111 -8.73 -28.87 -43.65
C ASN A 1111 -9.30 -27.45 -43.87
N LYS A 1112 -10.55 -27.14 -43.45
CA LYS A 1112 -11.14 -25.80 -43.65
C LYS A 1112 -11.69 -25.09 -42.39
N LEU A 1113 -11.69 -25.71 -41.20
CA LEU A 1113 -12.30 -25.16 -39.96
C LEU A 1113 -11.31 -25.03 -38.78
N LEU A 1114 -10.03 -24.73 -39.03
CA LEU A 1114 -8.99 -24.64 -37.99
C LEU A 1114 -9.28 -23.61 -36.87
N SER A 1115 -10.07 -22.57 -37.14
CA SER A 1115 -10.43 -21.52 -36.18
C SER A 1115 -11.56 -21.87 -35.19
N TYR A 1116 -12.25 -23.02 -35.37
CA TYR A 1116 -13.43 -23.39 -34.56
C TYR A 1116 -13.33 -24.77 -33.89
N ALA A 1117 -12.18 -25.42 -34.01
CA ALA A 1117 -11.91 -26.73 -33.39
C ALA A 1117 -11.98 -26.68 -31.85
N TYR A 1118 -11.65 -25.53 -31.25
CA TYR A 1118 -11.56 -25.36 -29.79
C TYR A 1118 -12.95 -25.31 -29.10
N PRO A 1119 -13.94 -24.51 -29.58
CA PRO A 1119 -15.33 -24.58 -29.10
C PRO A 1119 -15.96 -25.96 -29.11
N ILE A 1120 -15.79 -26.69 -30.23
CA ILE A 1120 -16.40 -28.01 -30.45
C ILE A 1120 -15.71 -29.07 -29.57
N ALA A 1121 -14.38 -29.00 -29.41
CA ALA A 1121 -13.63 -29.89 -28.53
C ALA A 1121 -14.00 -29.74 -27.05
N LEU A 1122 -14.17 -28.51 -26.56
CA LEU A 1122 -14.59 -28.25 -25.18
C LEU A 1122 -15.97 -28.86 -24.90
N CYS A 1123 -16.95 -28.67 -25.78
CA CYS A 1123 -18.29 -29.23 -25.59
C CYS A 1123 -18.27 -30.77 -25.47
N ARG A 1124 -17.47 -31.46 -26.29
CA ARG A 1124 -17.29 -32.92 -26.19
C ARG A 1124 -16.58 -33.32 -24.90
N GLU A 1125 -15.53 -32.61 -24.50
CA GLU A 1125 -14.80 -32.90 -23.27
C GLU A 1125 -15.67 -32.73 -22.02
N LEU A 1126 -16.53 -31.71 -22.00
CA LEU A 1126 -17.49 -31.47 -20.91
C LEU A 1126 -18.50 -32.63 -20.79
N ILE A 1127 -19.09 -33.08 -21.92
CA ILE A 1127 -19.99 -34.25 -21.95
C ILE A 1127 -19.26 -35.52 -21.45
N GLN A 1128 -18.01 -35.72 -21.88
CA GLN A 1128 -17.19 -36.86 -21.43
C GLN A 1128 -16.85 -36.83 -19.94
N ARG A 1129 -16.78 -35.63 -19.33
CA ARG A 1129 -16.59 -35.44 -17.88
C ARG A 1129 -17.90 -35.49 -17.07
N GLY A 1130 -18.98 -35.96 -17.68
CA GLY A 1130 -20.27 -36.19 -17.01
C GLY A 1130 -21.17 -34.97 -16.89
N TRP A 1131 -20.89 -33.89 -17.65
CA TRP A 1131 -21.79 -32.74 -17.70
C TRP A 1131 -23.08 -33.11 -18.42
N VAL A 1132 -24.22 -32.73 -17.83
CA VAL A 1132 -25.51 -32.93 -18.48
C VAL A 1132 -25.84 -31.66 -19.28
N ILE A 1133 -25.69 -31.74 -20.59
CA ILE A 1133 -26.04 -30.65 -21.51
C ILE A 1133 -27.37 -30.99 -22.18
N LYS A 1134 -28.35 -30.09 -22.07
CA LYS A 1134 -29.64 -30.22 -22.75
C LYS A 1134 -29.76 -29.11 -23.77
N VAL A 1135 -29.84 -29.47 -25.06
CA VAL A 1135 -30.08 -28.51 -26.13
C VAL A 1135 -31.58 -28.38 -26.37
N GLN A 1136 -32.08 -27.16 -26.40
CA GLN A 1136 -33.45 -26.84 -26.76
C GLN A 1136 -33.45 -26.01 -28.04
N TYR A 1137 -34.02 -26.60 -29.09
CA TYR A 1137 -34.18 -25.93 -30.37
C TYR A 1137 -35.42 -25.04 -30.34
N ILE A 1138 -35.28 -23.78 -30.76
CA ILE A 1138 -36.39 -22.82 -30.82
C ILE A 1138 -36.64 -22.48 -32.29
N LEU A 1139 -37.77 -22.99 -32.83
CA LEU A 1139 -38.24 -22.66 -34.17
C LEU A 1139 -38.79 -21.23 -34.18
N ARG A 1140 -38.18 -20.34 -34.97
CA ARG A 1140 -38.82 -19.07 -35.35
C ARG A 1140 -39.73 -19.33 -36.56
N GLU A 1141 -41.04 -19.17 -36.38
CA GLU A 1141 -41.93 -18.86 -37.49
C GLU A 1141 -41.59 -17.45 -37.99
N GLY A 1142 -41.19 -17.34 -39.25
CA GLY A 1142 -41.05 -16.05 -39.96
C GLY A 1142 -39.60 -15.63 -40.22
N ASN A 1143 -39.25 -15.63 -41.50
CA ASN A 1143 -38.13 -14.93 -42.15
C ASN A 1143 -36.75 -15.61 -42.18
N LEU A 1144 -36.68 -16.93 -42.33
CA LEU A 1144 -35.48 -17.62 -42.80
C LEU A 1144 -35.78 -18.35 -44.12
N CYS A 1145 -35.96 -17.60 -45.21
CA CYS A 1145 -35.90 -18.17 -46.56
C CYS A 1145 -35.70 -17.16 -47.69
N ALA A 1146 -35.85 -15.85 -47.46
CA ALA A 1146 -35.66 -14.85 -48.52
C ALA A 1146 -34.18 -14.49 -48.77
N ASP A 1147 -33.39 -14.35 -47.70
CA ASP A 1147 -31.97 -14.00 -47.82
C ASP A 1147 -31.06 -15.20 -48.12
N TRP A 1148 -31.54 -16.42 -47.84
CA TRP A 1148 -30.84 -17.66 -48.18
C TRP A 1148 -30.89 -17.97 -49.69
N LEU A 1149 -31.95 -17.55 -50.39
CA LEU A 1149 -32.09 -17.76 -51.85
C LEU A 1149 -31.34 -16.70 -52.68
N ALA A 1150 -31.03 -15.52 -52.12
CA ALA A 1150 -30.33 -14.47 -52.85
C ALA A 1150 -28.79 -14.65 -52.90
N ASN A 1151 -28.20 -15.35 -51.92
CA ASN A 1151 -26.75 -15.52 -51.81
C ASN A 1151 -26.21 -16.84 -52.42
N CYS A 1152 -27.07 -17.72 -52.94
CA CYS A 1152 -26.66 -18.98 -53.58
C CYS A 1152 -26.67 -18.97 -55.12
N GLY A 1153 -26.78 -17.81 -55.77
CA GLY A 1153 -26.44 -17.68 -57.19
C GLY A 1153 -27.32 -18.50 -58.15
N LEU A 1154 -28.64 -18.51 -57.94
CA LEU A 1154 -29.59 -18.92 -58.98
C LEU A 1154 -30.25 -17.67 -59.58
N GLY A 1155 -30.20 -17.59 -60.91
CA GLY A 1155 -30.49 -16.40 -61.72
C GLY A 1155 -31.94 -15.88 -61.68
N PRO A 1156 -32.21 -14.78 -62.42
CA PRO A 1156 -33.31 -13.87 -62.15
C PRO A 1156 -34.59 -14.36 -62.82
N ASN A 1157 -35.49 -14.95 -62.06
CA ASN A 1157 -36.92 -14.95 -62.34
C ASN A 1157 -37.68 -15.28 -61.06
N ILE A 1158 -38.83 -14.64 -60.87
CA ILE A 1158 -39.69 -14.65 -59.67
C ILE A 1158 -39.43 -13.44 -58.76
N ARG A 1159 -39.79 -12.27 -59.29
CA ARG A 1159 -40.16 -11.07 -58.53
C ARG A 1159 -41.63 -10.80 -58.81
N SER A 1160 -42.50 -11.63 -58.23
CA SER A 1160 -43.94 -11.39 -58.20
C SER A 1160 -44.51 -12.27 -57.11
N VAL A 1161 -45.41 -11.71 -56.29
CA VAL A 1161 -46.04 -12.32 -55.11
C VAL A 1161 -45.28 -12.08 -53.79
N ILE A 1162 -45.01 -10.80 -53.51
CA ILE A 1162 -45.14 -10.27 -52.15
C ILE A 1162 -46.37 -9.38 -52.20
N HIS A 1163 -47.50 -9.89 -51.69
CA HIS A 1163 -48.58 -9.12 -51.06
C HIS A 1163 -49.71 -10.10 -50.72
N GLN A 1164 -49.92 -10.34 -49.42
CA GLN A 1164 -51.22 -10.39 -48.73
C GLN A 1164 -51.10 -11.21 -47.43
N GLU A 1165 -51.24 -10.54 -46.29
CA GLU A 1165 -51.84 -11.12 -45.06
C GLU A 1165 -53.36 -11.33 -45.27
N PRO A 1166 -54.14 -11.99 -44.38
CA PRO A 1166 -53.88 -12.84 -43.18
C PRO A 1166 -54.61 -14.22 -43.37
N PRO A 1167 -55.05 -15.08 -42.39
CA PRO A 1167 -55.06 -15.05 -40.92
C PRO A 1167 -54.70 -16.37 -40.18
N ARG A 1168 -54.66 -16.27 -38.84
CA ARG A 1168 -54.40 -17.34 -37.86
C ARG A 1168 -55.44 -18.47 -37.90
N GLY A 1169 -54.94 -19.70 -37.78
CA GLY A 1169 -55.66 -20.83 -37.16
C GLY A 1169 -56.08 -21.96 -38.09
N LEU A 1170 -55.14 -22.74 -38.61
CA LEU A 1170 -55.36 -24.16 -38.97
C LEU A 1170 -54.03 -24.87 -39.34
N ALA A 1171 -53.19 -25.22 -38.36
CA ALA A 1171 -52.08 -26.16 -38.60
C ALA A 1171 -51.62 -26.90 -37.33
N ASP A 1172 -52.56 -27.24 -36.44
CA ASP A 1172 -52.38 -28.21 -35.36
C ASP A 1172 -52.80 -29.64 -35.81
N PHE A 1173 -52.76 -29.91 -37.11
CA PHE A 1173 -53.15 -31.20 -37.67
C PHE A 1173 -52.20 -31.64 -38.78
N LEU A 1174 -50.93 -31.85 -38.43
CA LEU A 1174 -50.08 -32.88 -39.02
C LEU A 1174 -48.96 -33.21 -38.01
N TYR A 1175 -49.45 -33.89 -36.97
CA TYR A 1175 -48.72 -34.79 -36.09
C TYR A 1175 -47.86 -35.75 -36.91
N GLN A 1176 -46.65 -36.02 -36.42
CA GLN A 1176 -45.91 -37.27 -36.62
C GLN A 1176 -45.71 -37.72 -38.08
N ASP A 1177 -44.48 -37.56 -38.55
CA ASP A 1177 -43.77 -38.77 -38.98
C ASP A 1177 -42.25 -38.57 -38.93
N ILE A 1178 -41.59 -39.60 -38.40
CA ILE A 1178 -40.14 -39.87 -38.42
C ILE A 1178 -39.34 -39.22 -37.27
N CYS A 1179 -39.45 -39.81 -36.08
CA CYS A 1179 -38.25 -40.02 -35.27
C CYS A 1179 -37.36 -41.06 -35.98
N GLY A 1180 -36.09 -40.75 -36.19
CA GLY A 1180 -35.09 -41.72 -36.64
C GLY A 1180 -33.68 -41.18 -36.44
N GLU A 1181 -33.09 -41.54 -35.30
CA GLU A 1181 -31.64 -41.60 -34.98
C GLU A 1181 -30.71 -40.50 -35.51
N ALA A 1182 -30.23 -39.62 -34.61
CA ALA A 1182 -28.80 -39.37 -34.31
C ALA A 1182 -28.63 -38.19 -33.33
#